data_AF-A0A1W4XKN2-F1
#
_entry.id   AF-A0A1W4XKN2-F1
#
_cell.length_a   1.000
_cell.length_b   1.000
_cell.length_c   1.000
_cell.angle_alpha   90.00
_cell.angle_beta   90.00
_cell.angle_gamma   90.00
#
_symmetry.space_group_name_H-M   'P 1'
#
loop_
_entity.id
_entity.type
_entity.pdbx_description
1 polymer ?
#
loop_
_entity_poly.entity_id
_entity_poly.type
_entity_poly.pdbx_seq_one_letter_code
_entity_poly.pdbx_strand_id
1 'polypeptide(L)'
;MQRKEESFEQKRLELEAWLQRMEVRLSNMGPIGHTADVLEAQLREQKSLHAELHQFKAQIDGFQQLMQRIIAVHQNEDTTRFKKNLDRSMDKFLAWLSEAESVLESLEGGELESRRCAQQLKELQVDIERQSGAHAALRASSLALLGSLSPEDALMLQLRGDEMERRWQALKSRTLDIRNRLEHNVEYWNTLLLSLRELTEWVIRKDTELGLVSCQDDHRAFRQQLEDKRPLIESSLRSARQYVSGEPSGELARNLRRELVKLSDKWNALIERSDQVGTKLEQNMTKLKHLEANLKDSTAAVASLERMTLSWSSPRSAAEARELLSNLRTLEQKLPPLQRTLEEIRSQATFLGSTLPPNQAAQLEDCTARCRALQVAIRERREQLTSSTQGELSPGPSSVQAPWERAITPNKVPYYINHSLETTHWDHPQMIELFACLLQLNEVKYSAYRTALKLRVIQKKLCLEMVSLSTASEAFDLHGLRGQNDRLLDVPDMMLVLRAIYTNASTQQTNITIDVPLVVDLTLNWLLNVYDSQRTGQIRVLSFKVGLIILCQGHLEDKYRYLFRLIADPQQHANQRKLGLLLHDVLQIPRQLGEVAAFGGSNIEPSVRSCLGENRDELEVAHFLAWLKQEPQSLVWLPVLHRLAAAETAKHQAKCNCCKAYPIVGLRYRCLKCFNFDMCQTCFFAGRTAKGHKPSHPMHEYCATTTSAEDVRDFTKALRNKFKSKRYFLKHPRVGYLPVRSILEGDELESPIASPQRGNDMHSRLEIYANRLAEVELRTASPEDDEHRLIADYCQSLEGAPASPGQLMLVIDEEQRVELQDMIRELEAENVALRQEYEQLQRGGIGGAGNIPHPPLANHDVLAEARLLRQHKGRLEARMQILEDHNRQLEAQLQRLRQLLDEPPVTNATLQTRSVTASQLNQDVPSSRAAQPPPPTEIHRR
;
A
#
# COMPACT_ATOMS: atom_id res chain seq x y z
N MET A 1 19.38 85.13 -91.73
CA MET A 1 19.47 84.12 -90.67
C MET A 1 18.31 83.14 -90.80
N GLN A 2 17.06 83.57 -90.60
CA GLN A 2 15.87 82.72 -90.82
C GLN A 2 15.86 81.95 -92.16
N ARG A 3 16.12 82.61 -93.31
CA ARG A 3 16.22 81.91 -94.60
C ARG A 3 17.30 80.81 -94.68
N LYS A 4 18.34 80.88 -93.84
CA LYS A 4 19.43 79.87 -93.79
C LYS A 4 19.09 78.74 -92.81
N GLU A 5 18.38 79.03 -91.72
CA GLU A 5 17.84 78.04 -90.79
C GLU A 5 16.71 77.24 -91.42
N GLU A 6 15.79 77.89 -92.13
CA GLU A 6 14.73 77.25 -92.92
C GLU A 6 15.34 76.35 -94.02
N SER A 7 16.41 76.82 -94.68
CA SER A 7 17.14 76.02 -95.67
C SER A 7 17.93 74.86 -95.05
N PHE A 8 18.37 74.96 -93.78
CA PHE A 8 19.03 73.86 -93.07
C PHE A 8 18.01 72.81 -92.66
N GLU A 9 16.88 73.23 -92.08
CA GLU A 9 15.80 72.33 -91.66
C GLU A 9 15.18 71.59 -92.85
N GLN A 10 14.96 72.27 -93.97
CA GLN A 10 14.46 71.61 -95.18
C GLN A 10 15.43 70.52 -95.68
N LYS A 11 16.74 70.81 -95.72
CA LYS A 11 17.75 69.82 -96.12
C LYS A 11 17.95 68.71 -95.10
N ARG A 12 17.79 68.99 -93.80
CA ARG A 12 17.82 67.99 -92.73
C ARG A 12 16.68 66.99 -92.90
N LEU A 13 15.46 67.48 -93.12
CA LEU A 13 14.28 66.63 -93.34
C LEU A 13 14.42 65.77 -94.61
N GLU A 14 14.96 66.33 -95.69
CA GLU A 14 15.25 65.57 -96.92
C GLU A 14 16.30 64.46 -96.70
N LEU A 15 17.35 64.74 -95.92
CA LEU A 15 18.39 63.77 -95.58
C LEU A 15 17.88 62.68 -94.64
N GLU A 16 17.09 63.04 -93.62
CA GLU A 16 16.48 62.08 -92.69
C GLU A 16 15.49 61.15 -93.39
N ALA A 17 14.65 61.69 -94.27
CA ALA A 17 13.73 60.89 -95.08
C ALA A 17 14.46 59.96 -96.06
N TRP A 18 15.62 60.34 -96.57
CA TRP A 18 16.46 59.46 -97.37
C TRP A 18 17.14 58.38 -96.52
N LEU A 19 17.74 58.74 -95.38
CA LEU A 19 18.39 57.79 -94.47
C LEU A 19 17.42 56.73 -93.96
N GLN A 20 16.22 57.12 -93.53
CA GLN A 20 15.19 56.17 -93.10
C GLN A 20 14.80 55.20 -94.22
N ARG A 21 14.67 55.69 -95.46
CA ARG A 21 14.40 54.81 -96.62
C ARG A 21 15.55 53.85 -96.89
N MET A 22 16.80 54.30 -96.74
CA MET A 22 17.97 53.44 -96.93
C MET A 22 18.13 52.42 -95.80
N GLU A 23 17.88 52.80 -94.55
CA GLU A 23 17.90 51.90 -93.39
C GLU A 23 16.83 50.82 -93.50
N VAL A 24 15.62 51.16 -93.94
CA VAL A 24 14.56 50.18 -94.22
C VAL A 24 14.95 49.22 -95.35
N ARG A 25 15.63 49.72 -96.39
CA ARG A 25 16.11 48.86 -97.48
C ARG A 25 17.27 47.95 -97.04
N LEU A 26 18.17 48.44 -96.20
CA LEU A 26 19.26 47.66 -95.62
C LEU A 26 18.74 46.59 -94.65
N SER A 27 17.72 46.90 -93.83
CA SER A 27 17.13 45.94 -92.90
C SER A 27 16.29 44.87 -93.59
N ASN A 28 15.68 45.20 -94.74
CA ASN A 28 14.96 44.24 -95.58
C ASN A 28 15.89 43.33 -96.41
N MET A 29 17.18 43.64 -96.52
CA MET A 29 18.14 42.71 -97.11
C MET A 29 18.41 41.56 -96.13
N GLY A 30 17.73 40.45 -96.37
CA GLY A 30 17.93 39.20 -95.64
C GLY A 30 19.34 38.62 -95.80
N PRO A 31 19.69 37.58 -95.02
CA PRO A 31 21.00 36.92 -95.09
C PRO A 31 21.33 36.42 -96.50
N ILE A 32 22.63 36.31 -96.81
CA ILE A 32 23.13 35.86 -98.12
C ILE A 32 22.50 34.50 -98.48
N GLY A 33 21.75 34.46 -99.58
CA GLY A 33 21.08 33.24 -100.03
C GLY A 33 22.06 32.18 -100.52
N HIS A 34 21.66 30.90 -100.46
CA HIS A 34 22.51 29.78 -100.87
C HIS A 34 22.21 29.24 -102.28
N THR A 35 21.25 29.83 -102.99
CA THR A 35 20.89 29.48 -104.37
C THR A 35 21.26 30.61 -105.33
N ALA A 36 21.67 30.25 -106.55
CA ALA A 36 22.25 31.19 -107.52
C ALA A 36 21.28 32.31 -107.95
N ASP A 37 19.98 32.00 -108.04
CA ASP A 37 18.89 32.92 -108.33
C ASP A 37 18.70 33.99 -107.24
N VAL A 38 18.80 33.59 -105.96
CA VAL A 38 18.73 34.50 -104.82
C VAL A 38 19.98 35.38 -104.74
N LEU A 39 21.17 34.82 -104.99
CA LEU A 39 22.42 35.59 -105.05
C LEU A 39 22.44 36.63 -106.17
N GLU A 40 21.90 36.30 -107.36
CA GLU A 40 21.79 37.24 -108.47
C GLU A 40 20.77 38.38 -108.21
N ALA A 41 19.70 38.08 -107.48
CA ALA A 41 18.74 39.10 -107.04
C ALA A 41 19.38 40.03 -106.00
N GLN A 42 20.05 39.47 -104.98
CA GLN A 42 20.77 40.22 -103.95
C GLN A 42 21.90 41.09 -104.53
N LEU A 43 22.65 40.58 -105.52
CA LEU A 43 23.71 41.34 -106.18
C LEU A 43 23.16 42.51 -107.03
N ARG A 44 22.01 42.35 -107.67
CA ARG A 44 21.33 43.44 -108.40
C ARG A 44 20.84 44.53 -107.46
N GLU A 45 20.25 44.14 -106.34
CA GLU A 45 19.78 45.09 -105.31
C GLU A 45 20.95 45.85 -104.67
N GLN A 46 22.06 45.16 -104.38
CA GLN A 46 23.29 45.79 -103.88
C GLN A 46 23.87 46.82 -104.87
N LYS A 47 23.90 46.51 -106.17
CA LYS A 47 24.37 47.46 -107.21
C LYS A 47 23.46 48.68 -107.34
N SER A 48 22.13 48.49 -107.23
CA SER A 48 21.16 49.58 -107.22
C SER A 48 21.36 50.51 -106.01
N LEU A 49 21.54 49.94 -104.81
CA LEU A 49 21.82 50.71 -103.60
C LEU A 49 23.12 51.51 -103.72
N HIS A 50 24.18 50.91 -104.28
CA HIS A 50 25.45 51.58 -104.47
C HIS A 50 25.37 52.78 -105.42
N ALA A 51 24.59 52.68 -106.51
CA ALA A 51 24.37 53.78 -107.44
C ALA A 51 23.62 54.96 -106.79
N GLU A 52 22.59 54.67 -105.99
CA GLU A 52 21.79 55.69 -105.30
C GLU A 52 22.59 56.40 -104.19
N LEU A 53 23.42 55.65 -103.46
CA LEU A 53 24.38 56.21 -102.50
C LEU A 53 25.35 57.21 -103.15
N HIS A 54 25.82 56.89 -104.35
CA HIS A 54 26.76 57.75 -105.07
C HIS A 54 26.09 59.04 -105.58
N GLN A 55 24.80 58.98 -105.91
CA GLN A 55 24.01 60.15 -106.33
C GLN A 55 23.69 61.08 -105.14
N PHE A 56 23.45 60.52 -103.95
CA PHE A 56 23.12 61.30 -102.75
C PHE A 56 24.33 61.92 -102.04
N LYS A 57 25.54 61.44 -102.35
CA LYS A 57 26.81 61.93 -101.78
C LYS A 57 26.99 63.45 -101.89
N ALA A 58 26.63 64.04 -103.03
CA ALA A 58 26.75 65.49 -103.24
C ALA A 58 25.81 66.32 -102.32
N GLN A 59 24.65 65.75 -101.92
CA GLN A 59 23.74 66.42 -101.00
C GLN A 59 24.23 66.32 -99.55
N ILE A 60 24.85 65.19 -99.18
CA ILE A 60 25.50 64.99 -97.87
C ILE A 60 26.66 65.98 -97.69
N ASP A 61 27.53 66.10 -98.70
CA ASP A 61 28.66 67.04 -98.66
C ASP A 61 28.16 68.50 -98.55
N GLY A 62 27.06 68.84 -99.23
CA GLY A 62 26.41 70.15 -99.14
C GLY A 62 25.76 70.44 -97.78
N PHE A 63 25.21 69.43 -97.10
CA PHE A 63 24.68 69.54 -95.74
C PHE A 63 25.81 69.70 -94.72
N GLN A 64 26.91 68.95 -94.87
CA GLN A 64 28.08 69.05 -94.00
C GLN A 64 28.72 70.44 -94.02
N GLN A 65 28.81 71.10 -95.18
CA GLN A 65 29.30 72.48 -95.28
C GLN A 65 28.37 73.50 -94.59
N LEU A 66 27.06 73.25 -94.62
CA LEU A 66 26.06 74.11 -93.97
C LEU A 66 26.09 73.94 -92.44
N MET A 67 26.26 72.70 -91.98
CA MET A 67 26.46 72.33 -90.58
C MET A 67 27.75 72.94 -90.01
N GLN A 68 28.89 72.84 -90.71
CA GLN A 68 30.16 73.45 -90.27
C GLN A 68 30.06 74.97 -90.10
N ARG A 69 29.29 75.65 -90.97
CA ARG A 69 29.05 77.10 -90.88
C ARG A 69 28.13 77.50 -89.72
N ILE A 70 27.18 76.64 -89.32
CA ILE A 70 26.29 76.90 -88.18
C ILE A 70 27.02 76.64 -86.85
N ILE A 71 27.84 75.59 -86.78
CA ILE A 71 28.67 75.24 -85.61
C ILE A 71 29.63 76.39 -85.26
N ALA A 72 30.27 77.01 -86.26
CA ALA A 72 31.19 78.14 -86.04
C ALA A 72 30.51 79.39 -85.42
N VAL A 73 29.18 79.53 -85.54
CA VAL A 73 28.42 80.67 -85.02
C VAL A 73 27.91 80.45 -83.59
N HIS A 74 27.80 79.20 -83.12
CA HIS A 74 27.17 78.87 -81.82
C HIS A 74 28.15 78.41 -80.71
N GLN A 75 29.45 78.28 -80.99
CA GLN A 75 30.44 77.73 -80.04
C GLN A 75 30.57 78.46 -78.68
N ASN A 76 30.26 79.76 -78.61
CA ASN A 76 30.48 80.58 -77.40
C ASN A 76 29.22 80.76 -76.50
N GLU A 77 28.01 80.59 -77.03
CA GLU A 77 26.77 80.70 -76.22
C GLU A 77 26.43 79.37 -75.50
N ASP A 78 26.76 78.23 -76.11
CA ASP A 78 26.49 76.91 -75.51
C ASP A 78 27.43 76.57 -74.35
N THR A 79 28.70 76.98 -74.41
CA THR A 79 29.69 76.73 -73.35
C THR A 79 29.36 77.44 -72.03
N THR A 80 28.88 78.68 -72.09
CA THR A 80 28.48 79.44 -70.90
C THR A 80 27.18 78.92 -70.26
N ARG A 81 26.20 78.50 -71.09
CA ARG A 81 24.97 77.87 -70.60
C ARG A 81 25.23 76.49 -69.98
N PHE A 82 26.12 75.70 -70.59
CA PHE A 82 26.53 74.40 -70.09
C PHE A 82 27.29 74.52 -68.76
N LYS A 83 28.23 75.47 -68.66
CA LYS A 83 28.96 75.80 -67.41
C LYS A 83 28.01 76.12 -66.26
N LYS A 84 27.04 77.03 -66.46
CA LYS A 84 26.04 77.38 -65.42
C LYS A 84 25.18 76.19 -64.99
N ASN A 85 24.81 75.32 -65.92
CA ASN A 85 24.03 74.12 -65.60
C ASN A 85 24.86 73.09 -64.81
N LEU A 86 26.14 72.93 -65.17
CA LEU A 86 27.08 72.09 -64.46
C LEU A 86 27.32 72.61 -63.03
N ASP A 87 27.60 73.90 -62.88
CA ASP A 87 27.79 74.54 -61.56
C ASP A 87 26.58 74.33 -60.64
N ARG A 88 25.37 74.58 -61.15
CA ARG A 88 24.13 74.35 -60.39
C ARG A 88 23.93 72.88 -60.00
N SER A 89 24.37 71.96 -60.84
CA SER A 89 24.24 70.51 -60.57
C SER A 89 25.32 70.03 -59.58
N MET A 90 26.53 70.60 -59.65
CA MET A 90 27.59 70.40 -58.65
C MET A 90 27.20 70.98 -57.29
N ASP A 91 26.58 72.15 -57.22
CA ASP A 91 26.09 72.74 -55.96
C ASP A 91 25.06 71.85 -55.26
N LYS A 92 24.09 71.33 -56.02
CA LYS A 92 23.10 70.40 -55.48
C LYS A 92 23.73 69.12 -54.95
N PHE A 93 24.75 68.60 -55.64
CA PHE A 93 25.44 67.39 -55.23
C PHE A 93 26.32 67.62 -54.00
N LEU A 94 27.03 68.76 -53.92
CA LEU A 94 27.83 69.13 -52.75
C LEU A 94 26.98 69.40 -51.51
N ALA A 95 25.79 69.98 -51.67
CA ALA A 95 24.82 70.13 -50.58
C ALA A 95 24.36 68.76 -50.06
N TRP A 96 24.01 67.83 -50.95
CA TRP A 96 23.69 66.47 -50.57
C TRP A 96 24.87 65.75 -49.89
N LEU A 97 26.11 65.92 -50.39
CA LEU A 97 27.30 65.36 -49.75
C LEU A 97 27.47 65.88 -48.32
N SER A 98 27.25 67.17 -48.07
CA SER A 98 27.29 67.74 -46.71
C SER A 98 26.22 67.16 -45.79
N GLU A 99 25.00 66.93 -46.29
CA GLU A 99 23.94 66.27 -45.52
C GLU A 99 24.32 64.82 -45.20
N ALA A 100 24.83 64.08 -46.19
CA ALA A 100 25.27 62.70 -46.05
C ALA A 100 26.45 62.56 -45.05
N GLU A 101 27.43 63.47 -45.10
CA GLU A 101 28.55 63.53 -44.15
C GLU A 101 28.08 63.85 -42.73
N SER A 102 27.09 64.73 -42.56
CA SER A 102 26.52 65.04 -41.23
C SER A 102 25.78 63.83 -40.63
N VAL A 103 25.03 63.08 -41.45
CA VAL A 103 24.43 61.81 -41.03
C VAL A 103 25.52 60.84 -40.60
N LEU A 104 26.59 60.70 -41.37
CA LEU A 104 27.71 59.82 -41.05
C LEU A 104 28.41 60.21 -39.73
N GLU A 105 28.68 61.50 -39.48
CA GLU A 105 29.26 61.98 -38.22
C GLU A 105 28.37 61.65 -37.01
N SER A 106 27.05 61.73 -37.17
CA SER A 106 26.11 61.33 -36.12
C SER A 106 26.15 59.81 -35.82
N LEU A 107 26.46 58.99 -36.83
CA LEU A 107 26.61 57.54 -36.68
C LEU A 107 27.96 57.16 -36.05
N GLU A 108 29.01 57.95 -36.27
CA GLU A 108 30.33 57.75 -35.66
C GLU A 108 30.37 58.16 -34.18
N GLY A 109 29.61 59.20 -33.80
CA GLY A 109 29.54 59.72 -32.43
C GLY A 109 28.48 59.08 -31.52
N GLY A 110 27.55 58.28 -32.06
CA GLY A 110 26.49 57.62 -31.30
C GLY A 110 26.90 56.24 -30.75
N GLU A 111 26.16 55.73 -29.76
CA GLU A 111 26.28 54.33 -29.34
C GLU A 111 25.90 53.41 -30.52
N LEU A 112 26.91 52.77 -31.11
CA LEU A 112 26.81 51.97 -32.35
C LEU A 112 25.82 50.79 -32.29
N GLU A 113 25.22 50.49 -31.14
CA GLU A 113 24.40 49.29 -30.92
C GLU A 113 22.90 49.48 -31.22
N SER A 114 22.47 50.68 -31.63
CA SER A 114 21.05 50.95 -31.88
C SER A 114 20.59 50.42 -33.24
N ARG A 115 19.46 49.70 -33.28
CA ARG A 115 18.74 49.30 -34.51
C ARG A 115 18.50 50.49 -35.45
N ARG A 116 18.39 51.69 -34.89
CA ARG A 116 18.25 52.96 -35.61
C ARG A 116 19.52 53.31 -36.40
N CYS A 117 20.71 53.10 -35.83
CA CYS A 117 22.00 53.34 -36.48
C CYS A 117 22.18 52.42 -37.69
N ALA A 118 21.90 51.12 -37.53
CA ALA A 118 21.95 50.15 -38.64
C ALA A 118 20.94 50.48 -39.77
N GLN A 119 19.75 50.99 -39.41
CA GLN A 119 18.75 51.42 -40.39
C GLN A 119 19.17 52.68 -41.14
N GLN A 120 19.65 53.70 -40.43
CA GLN A 120 20.16 54.94 -41.02
C GLN A 120 21.38 54.70 -41.93
N LEU A 121 22.28 53.78 -41.53
CA LEU A 121 23.41 53.36 -42.37
C LEU A 121 22.93 52.69 -43.67
N LYS A 122 21.90 51.84 -43.60
CA LYS A 122 21.32 51.18 -44.77
C LYS A 122 20.65 52.16 -45.72
N GLU A 123 19.92 53.15 -45.17
CA GLU A 123 19.31 54.24 -45.95
C GLU A 123 20.40 55.09 -46.65
N LEU A 124 21.45 55.46 -45.92
CA LEU A 124 22.59 56.20 -46.46
C LEU A 124 23.32 55.42 -47.57
N GLN A 125 23.50 54.10 -47.42
CA GLN A 125 24.10 53.24 -48.45
C GLN A 125 23.27 53.22 -49.74
N VAL A 126 21.94 53.11 -49.62
CA VAL A 126 21.03 53.16 -50.78
C VAL A 126 21.11 54.52 -51.46
N ASP A 127 21.21 55.60 -50.69
CA ASP A 127 21.32 56.95 -51.25
C ASP A 127 22.68 57.19 -51.94
N ILE A 128 23.78 56.66 -51.38
CA ILE A 128 25.09 56.64 -52.05
C ILE A 128 25.01 55.88 -53.38
N GLU A 129 24.36 54.72 -53.43
CA GLU A 129 24.20 53.96 -54.69
C GLU A 129 23.39 54.75 -55.72
N ARG A 130 22.29 55.40 -55.32
CA ARG A 130 21.46 56.25 -56.18
C ARG A 130 22.25 57.42 -56.76
N GLN A 131 23.10 58.06 -55.95
CA GLN A 131 23.89 59.22 -56.36
C GLN A 131 25.13 58.88 -57.16
N SER A 132 25.52 57.60 -57.26
CA SER A 132 26.70 57.16 -58.01
C SER A 132 26.64 57.53 -59.49
N GLY A 133 25.47 57.46 -60.11
CA GLY A 133 25.27 57.86 -61.51
C GLY A 133 25.41 59.39 -61.70
N ALA A 134 24.85 60.16 -60.76
CA ALA A 134 24.95 61.62 -60.78
C ALA A 134 26.40 62.09 -60.58
N HIS A 135 27.13 61.49 -59.63
CA HIS A 135 28.55 61.74 -59.43
C HIS A 135 29.38 61.48 -60.70
N ALA A 136 29.22 60.31 -61.32
CA ALA A 136 29.95 59.94 -62.53
C ALA A 136 29.65 60.90 -63.70
N ALA A 137 28.38 61.28 -63.88
CA ALA A 137 27.96 62.24 -64.90
C ALA A 137 28.54 63.64 -64.65
N LEU A 138 28.53 64.12 -63.41
CA LEU A 138 29.12 65.41 -63.02
C LEU A 138 30.63 65.40 -63.21
N ARG A 139 31.31 64.31 -62.86
CA ARG A 139 32.76 64.17 -63.04
C ARG A 139 33.14 64.15 -64.51
N ALA A 140 32.47 63.33 -65.32
CA ALA A 140 32.68 63.29 -66.76
C ALA A 140 32.42 64.66 -67.41
N SER A 141 31.33 65.33 -67.02
CA SER A 141 30.98 66.67 -67.52
C SER A 141 31.98 67.74 -67.07
N SER A 142 32.52 67.66 -65.84
CA SER A 142 33.55 68.57 -65.34
C SER A 142 34.83 68.46 -66.14
N LEU A 143 35.29 67.25 -66.45
CA LEU A 143 36.51 66.99 -67.22
C LEU A 143 36.37 67.39 -68.69
N ALA A 144 35.22 67.10 -69.30
CA ALA A 144 34.96 67.44 -70.70
C ALA A 144 34.97 68.96 -70.94
N LEU A 145 34.55 69.76 -69.95
CA LEU A 145 34.45 71.22 -70.09
C LEU A 145 35.79 71.95 -69.93
N LEU A 146 36.79 71.33 -69.28
CA LEU A 146 38.10 71.96 -68.98
C LEU A 146 38.81 72.49 -70.22
N GLY A 147 38.72 71.78 -71.36
CA GLY A 147 39.39 72.17 -72.60
C GLY A 147 38.78 73.36 -73.34
N SER A 148 37.60 73.82 -72.91
CA SER A 148 36.82 74.87 -73.59
C SER A 148 36.66 76.17 -72.78
N LEU A 149 37.23 76.23 -71.57
CA LEU A 149 37.11 77.34 -70.62
C LEU A 149 38.39 78.20 -70.57
N SER A 150 38.28 79.38 -69.98
CA SER A 150 39.44 80.22 -69.66
C SER A 150 40.35 79.51 -68.62
N PRO A 151 41.67 79.81 -68.58
CA PRO A 151 42.59 79.14 -67.66
C PRO A 151 42.19 79.25 -66.18
N GLU A 152 41.67 80.40 -65.76
CA GLU A 152 41.19 80.64 -64.39
C GLU A 152 39.92 79.83 -64.08
N ASP A 153 38.97 79.80 -65.01
CA ASP A 153 37.72 79.05 -64.85
C ASP A 153 37.91 77.53 -64.89
N ALA A 154 38.83 77.05 -65.74
CA ALA A 154 39.20 75.65 -65.82
C ALA A 154 39.87 75.18 -64.52
N LEU A 155 40.78 75.98 -63.95
CA LEU A 155 41.41 75.68 -62.66
C LEU A 155 40.38 75.61 -61.53
N MET A 156 39.44 76.55 -61.47
CA MET A 156 38.39 76.57 -60.45
C MET A 156 37.44 75.37 -60.58
N LEU A 157 37.04 75.00 -61.79
CA LEU A 157 36.20 73.82 -62.03
C LEU A 157 36.94 72.52 -61.70
N GLN A 158 38.25 72.45 -61.98
CA GLN A 158 39.09 71.31 -61.66
C GLN A 158 39.22 71.14 -60.13
N LEU A 159 39.59 72.19 -59.40
CA LEU A 159 39.68 72.16 -57.93
C LEU A 159 38.37 71.71 -57.30
N ARG A 160 37.24 72.22 -57.81
CA ARG A 160 35.90 71.89 -57.30
C ARG A 160 35.49 70.45 -57.62
N GLY A 161 35.84 69.95 -58.82
CA GLY A 161 35.61 68.57 -59.23
C GLY A 161 36.47 67.57 -58.45
N ASP A 162 37.72 67.93 -58.16
CA ASP A 162 38.65 67.11 -57.38
C ASP A 162 38.25 67.08 -55.89
N GLU A 163 37.78 68.20 -55.33
CA GLU A 163 37.23 68.25 -53.97
C GLU A 163 35.95 67.41 -53.83
N MET A 164 35.06 67.46 -54.82
CA MET A 164 33.86 66.62 -54.88
C MET A 164 34.23 65.13 -54.90
N GLU A 165 35.19 64.73 -55.73
CA GLU A 165 35.69 63.35 -55.79
C GLU A 165 36.31 62.92 -54.46
N ARG A 166 37.15 63.77 -53.85
CA ARG A 166 37.79 63.49 -52.56
C ARG A 166 36.76 63.23 -51.46
N ARG A 167 35.75 64.10 -51.34
CA ARG A 167 34.66 63.97 -50.35
C ARG A 167 33.79 62.74 -50.62
N TRP A 168 33.46 62.48 -51.89
CA TRP A 168 32.73 61.28 -52.30
C TRP A 168 33.46 59.98 -51.92
N GLN A 169 34.76 59.88 -52.20
CA GLN A 169 35.56 58.70 -51.82
C GLN A 169 35.69 58.56 -50.30
N ALA A 170 35.85 59.67 -49.58
CA ALA A 170 35.90 59.66 -48.11
C ALA A 170 34.57 59.16 -47.51
N LEU A 171 33.42 59.63 -48.01
CA LEU A 171 32.10 59.17 -47.60
C LEU A 171 31.93 57.66 -47.82
N LYS A 172 32.30 57.14 -49.00
CA LYS A 172 32.23 55.70 -49.30
C LYS A 172 33.12 54.85 -48.39
N SER A 173 34.35 55.29 -48.16
CA SER A 173 35.32 54.58 -47.32
C SER A 173 34.88 54.52 -45.85
N ARG A 174 34.46 55.66 -45.28
CA ARG A 174 34.00 55.71 -43.88
C ARG A 174 32.72 54.93 -43.66
N THR A 175 31.77 54.99 -44.61
CA THR A 175 30.53 54.18 -44.56
C THR A 175 30.84 52.67 -44.54
N LEU A 176 31.85 52.24 -45.31
CA LEU A 176 32.32 50.86 -45.35
C LEU A 176 32.97 50.42 -44.03
N ASP A 177 33.80 51.28 -43.41
CA ASP A 177 34.44 51.00 -42.13
C ASP A 177 33.41 50.79 -41.01
N ILE A 178 32.41 51.67 -40.90
CA ILE A 178 31.32 51.56 -39.91
C ILE A 178 30.55 50.25 -40.12
N ARG A 179 30.26 49.88 -41.37
CA ARG A 179 29.60 48.61 -41.70
C ARG A 179 30.41 47.41 -41.23
N ASN A 180 31.70 47.34 -41.60
CA ASN A 180 32.56 46.22 -41.23
C ASN A 180 32.70 46.07 -39.71
N ARG A 181 32.77 47.20 -38.98
CA ARG A 181 32.80 47.20 -37.51
C ARG A 181 31.51 46.67 -36.90
N LEU A 182 30.35 47.04 -37.44
CA LEU A 182 29.05 46.52 -36.99
C LEU A 182 28.90 45.03 -37.28
N GLU A 183 29.31 44.58 -38.48
CA GLU A 183 29.26 43.16 -38.87
C GLU A 183 30.17 42.29 -37.99
N HIS A 184 31.41 42.72 -37.74
CA HIS A 184 32.36 42.02 -36.89
C HIS A 184 31.88 41.91 -35.43
N ASN A 185 31.27 42.99 -34.92
CA ASN A 185 30.70 43.01 -33.58
C ASN A 185 29.54 41.99 -33.46
N VAL A 186 28.63 41.95 -34.44
CA VAL A 186 27.52 41.00 -34.48
C VAL A 186 28.01 39.55 -34.61
N GLU A 187 29.01 39.29 -35.44
CA GLU A 187 29.60 37.96 -35.63
C GLU A 187 30.26 37.43 -34.35
N TYR A 188 31.01 38.30 -33.64
CA TYR A 188 31.62 37.96 -32.36
C TYR A 188 30.59 37.51 -31.32
N TRP A 189 29.50 38.29 -31.14
CA TRP A 189 28.46 37.95 -30.16
C TRP A 189 27.60 36.76 -30.57
N ASN A 190 27.39 36.53 -31.87
CA ASN A 190 26.73 35.32 -32.36
C ASN A 190 27.59 34.07 -32.10
N THR A 191 28.91 34.18 -32.27
CA THR A 191 29.86 33.10 -31.94
C THR A 191 29.84 32.80 -30.44
N LEU A 192 29.81 33.83 -29.59
CA LEU A 192 29.64 33.65 -28.15
C LEU A 192 28.30 32.98 -27.81
N LEU A 193 27.20 33.36 -28.48
CA LEU A 193 25.89 32.74 -28.28
C LEU A 193 25.91 31.24 -28.61
N LEU A 194 26.58 30.84 -29.69
CA LEU A 194 26.76 29.43 -30.05
C LEU A 194 27.60 28.69 -29.00
N SER A 195 28.71 29.27 -28.57
CA SER A 195 29.55 28.72 -27.49
C SER A 195 28.76 28.51 -26.20
N LEU A 196 27.94 29.47 -25.78
CA LEU A 196 27.08 29.34 -24.59
C LEU A 196 26.08 28.17 -24.72
N ARG A 197 25.51 27.95 -25.91
CA ARG A 197 24.58 26.84 -26.16
C ARG A 197 25.30 25.49 -26.10
N GLU A 198 26.46 25.38 -26.75
CA GLU A 198 27.28 24.17 -26.72
C GLU A 198 27.72 23.82 -25.29
N LEU A 199 28.15 24.81 -24.52
CA LEU A 199 28.48 24.63 -23.11
C LEU A 199 27.26 24.22 -22.30
N THR A 200 26.09 24.79 -22.58
CA THR A 200 24.84 24.41 -21.90
C THR A 200 24.49 22.95 -22.17
N GLU A 201 24.60 22.49 -23.42
CA GLU A 201 24.39 21.09 -23.78
C GLU A 201 25.43 20.16 -23.15
N TRP A 202 26.69 20.60 -23.10
CA TRP A 202 27.75 19.85 -22.44
C TRP A 202 27.46 19.67 -20.94
N VAL A 203 27.03 20.74 -20.25
CA VAL A 203 26.61 20.67 -18.84
C VAL A 203 25.43 19.72 -18.65
N ILE A 204 24.44 19.74 -19.54
CA ILE A 204 23.29 18.82 -19.49
C ILE A 204 23.74 17.36 -19.65
N ARG A 205 24.65 17.08 -20.59
CA ARG A 205 25.20 15.73 -20.77
C ARG A 205 25.98 15.27 -19.54
N LYS A 206 26.84 16.13 -18.99
CA LYS A 206 27.57 15.81 -17.76
C LYS A 206 26.66 15.59 -16.57
N ASP A 207 25.54 16.28 -16.53
CA ASP A 207 24.53 16.05 -15.51
C ASP A 207 23.91 14.65 -15.57
N THR A 208 23.66 14.15 -16.78
CA THR A 208 23.19 12.77 -16.96
C THR A 208 24.27 11.74 -16.62
N GLU A 209 25.54 12.02 -16.96
CA GLU A 209 26.68 11.14 -16.63
C GLU A 209 26.91 11.07 -15.11
N LEU A 210 26.70 12.17 -14.37
CA LEU A 210 26.79 12.18 -12.90
C LEU A 210 25.82 11.19 -12.26
N GLY A 211 24.65 10.94 -12.88
CA GLY A 211 23.69 9.93 -12.43
C GLY A 211 24.17 8.48 -12.58
N LEU A 212 25.24 8.23 -13.35
CA LEU A 212 25.82 6.91 -13.56
C LEU A 212 27.06 6.65 -12.68
N VAL A 213 27.52 7.66 -11.94
CA VAL A 213 28.70 7.55 -11.07
C VAL A 213 28.38 6.66 -9.88
N SER A 214 29.08 5.52 -9.78
CA SER A 214 28.80 4.49 -8.77
C SER A 214 29.87 4.38 -7.68
N CYS A 215 31.10 4.79 -7.97
CA CYS A 215 32.23 4.72 -7.03
C CYS A 215 32.99 6.05 -6.91
N GLN A 216 33.84 6.13 -5.88
CA GLN A 216 34.59 7.35 -5.56
C GLN A 216 35.66 7.68 -6.62
N ASP A 217 36.21 6.68 -7.29
CA ASP A 217 37.21 6.89 -8.36
C ASP A 217 36.57 7.46 -9.63
N ASP A 218 35.38 6.97 -10.01
CA ASP A 218 34.58 7.53 -11.09
C ASP A 218 34.21 9.00 -10.81
N HIS A 219 33.80 9.29 -9.56
CA HIS A 219 33.46 10.65 -9.14
C HIS A 219 34.67 11.59 -9.22
N ARG A 220 35.85 11.12 -8.80
CA ARG A 220 37.11 11.87 -8.90
C ARG A 220 37.46 12.19 -10.35
N ALA A 221 37.35 11.21 -11.24
CA ALA A 221 37.59 11.39 -12.67
C ALA A 221 36.59 12.38 -13.29
N PHE A 222 35.31 12.29 -12.90
CA PHE A 222 34.27 13.23 -13.32
C PHE A 222 34.56 14.67 -12.84
N ARG A 223 34.95 14.85 -11.58
CA ARG A 223 35.34 16.14 -10.99
C ARG A 223 36.49 16.78 -11.75
N GLN A 224 37.50 16.01 -12.15
CA GLN A 224 38.61 16.51 -12.94
C GLN A 224 38.13 17.12 -14.28
N GLN A 225 37.22 16.44 -14.97
CA GLN A 225 36.66 16.94 -16.24
C GLN A 225 35.87 18.24 -16.07
N LEU A 226 35.22 18.44 -14.91
CA LEU A 226 34.56 19.70 -14.58
C LEU A 226 35.57 20.83 -14.36
N GLU A 227 36.64 20.56 -13.61
CA GLU A 227 37.70 21.55 -13.36
C GLU A 227 38.42 21.94 -14.67
N ASP A 228 38.68 20.98 -15.56
CA ASP A 228 39.29 21.24 -16.87
C ASP A 228 38.41 22.16 -17.75
N LYS A 229 37.08 22.08 -17.63
CA LYS A 229 36.12 22.87 -18.41
C LYS A 229 35.66 24.17 -17.75
N ARG A 230 35.83 24.30 -16.43
CA ARG A 230 35.51 25.49 -15.62
C ARG A 230 36.01 26.81 -16.23
N PRO A 231 37.29 26.97 -16.64
CA PRO A 231 37.77 28.27 -17.12
C PRO A 231 37.04 28.73 -18.40
N LEU A 232 36.66 27.79 -19.27
CA LEU A 232 35.93 28.11 -20.51
C LEU A 232 34.49 28.56 -20.22
N ILE A 233 33.83 27.93 -19.24
CA ILE A 233 32.48 28.32 -18.81
C ILE A 233 32.50 29.70 -18.15
N GLU A 234 33.41 29.93 -17.20
CA GLU A 234 33.49 31.20 -16.47
C GLU A 234 33.86 32.39 -17.36
N SER A 235 34.79 32.19 -18.32
CA SER A 235 35.15 33.22 -19.31
C SER A 235 34.00 33.55 -20.27
N SER A 236 33.25 32.54 -20.73
CA SER A 236 32.08 32.74 -21.60
C SER A 236 30.94 33.45 -20.87
N LEU A 237 30.66 33.06 -19.62
CA LEU A 237 29.68 33.73 -18.76
C LEU A 237 30.09 35.18 -18.46
N ARG A 238 31.38 35.45 -18.20
CA ARG A 238 31.89 36.80 -17.95
C ARG A 238 31.72 37.70 -19.17
N SER A 239 32.11 37.20 -20.34
CA SER A 239 31.98 37.92 -21.61
C SER A 239 30.52 38.26 -21.92
N ALA A 240 29.60 37.31 -21.70
CA ALA A 240 28.17 37.54 -21.87
C ALA A 240 27.58 38.52 -20.84
N ARG A 241 28.04 38.49 -19.57
CA ARG A 241 27.64 39.48 -18.55
C ARG A 241 28.08 40.89 -18.92
N GLN A 242 29.31 41.03 -19.41
CA GLN A 242 29.86 42.33 -19.84
C GLN A 242 29.03 42.95 -20.96
N TYR A 243 28.61 42.15 -21.94
CA TYR A 243 27.69 42.61 -22.99
C TYR A 243 26.34 43.04 -22.42
N VAL A 244 25.72 42.19 -21.60
CA VAL A 244 24.38 42.44 -21.04
C VAL A 244 24.34 43.68 -20.12
N SER A 245 25.44 43.99 -19.43
CA SER A 245 25.53 45.18 -18.57
C SER A 245 25.53 46.51 -19.32
N GLY A 246 25.86 46.52 -20.62
CA GLY A 246 25.86 47.72 -21.47
C GLY A 246 24.49 48.13 -22.03
N GLU A 247 23.38 47.64 -21.47
CA GLU A 247 22.00 47.82 -21.97
C GLU A 247 21.76 47.54 -23.47
N PRO A 248 22.30 46.44 -24.06
CA PRO A 248 22.08 46.15 -25.47
C PRO A 248 20.61 45.79 -25.76
N SER A 249 20.07 46.39 -26.82
CA SER A 249 18.69 46.21 -27.28
C SER A 249 18.62 45.26 -28.50
N GLY A 250 17.58 44.42 -28.58
CA GLY A 250 17.36 43.51 -29.72
C GLY A 250 17.24 42.03 -29.36
N GLU A 251 17.13 41.19 -30.39
CA GLU A 251 16.93 39.74 -30.26
C GLU A 251 18.17 38.99 -29.76
N LEU A 252 19.36 39.37 -30.25
CA LEU A 252 20.64 38.81 -29.83
C LEU A 252 20.86 39.02 -28.33
N ALA A 253 20.64 40.23 -27.82
CA ALA A 253 20.73 40.54 -26.40
C ALA A 253 19.75 39.73 -25.54
N ARG A 254 18.50 39.52 -26.00
CA ARG A 254 17.53 38.63 -25.33
C ARG A 254 17.99 37.17 -25.34
N ASN A 255 18.58 36.70 -26.43
CA ASN A 255 19.08 35.33 -26.55
C ASN A 255 20.29 35.10 -25.65
N LEU A 256 21.26 36.01 -25.67
CA LEU A 256 22.42 35.98 -24.78
C LEU A 256 22.02 36.07 -23.31
N ARG A 257 21.08 36.94 -22.93
CA ARG A 257 20.54 36.98 -21.56
C ARG A 257 19.93 35.63 -21.13
N ARG A 258 19.14 35.01 -21.99
CA ARG A 258 18.50 33.71 -21.71
C ARG A 258 19.53 32.58 -21.56
N GLU A 259 20.46 32.46 -22.51
CA GLU A 259 21.48 31.40 -22.44
C GLU A 259 22.50 31.65 -21.33
N LEU A 260 22.82 32.91 -21.01
CA LEU A 260 23.65 33.27 -19.85
C LEU A 260 23.05 32.75 -18.54
N VAL A 261 21.78 33.06 -18.28
CA VAL A 261 21.08 32.63 -17.05
C VAL A 261 21.01 31.10 -17.03
N LYS A 262 20.58 30.49 -18.14
CA LYS A 262 20.43 29.03 -18.25
C LYS A 262 21.74 28.28 -18.02
N LEU A 263 22.86 28.72 -18.62
CA LEU A 263 24.16 28.11 -18.42
C LEU A 263 24.63 28.29 -16.98
N SER A 264 24.49 29.50 -16.42
CA SER A 264 24.86 29.81 -15.03
C SER A 264 24.11 28.90 -14.05
N ASP A 265 22.79 28.80 -14.18
CA ASP A 265 21.95 27.99 -13.29
C ASP A 265 22.29 26.50 -13.40
N LYS A 266 22.40 25.98 -14.64
CA LYS A 266 22.74 24.57 -14.87
C LYS A 266 24.15 24.21 -14.40
N TRP A 267 25.12 25.09 -14.61
CA TRP A 267 26.49 24.89 -14.14
C TRP A 267 26.56 24.83 -12.62
N ASN A 268 25.95 25.81 -11.93
CA ASN A 268 25.91 25.82 -10.47
C ASN A 268 25.18 24.60 -9.91
N ALA A 269 24.04 24.22 -10.49
CA ALA A 269 23.29 23.03 -10.09
C ALA A 269 24.06 21.72 -10.33
N LEU A 270 24.91 21.65 -11.37
CA LEU A 270 25.78 20.50 -11.62
C LEU A 270 26.89 20.40 -10.58
N ILE A 271 27.55 21.52 -10.26
CA ILE A 271 28.59 21.57 -9.22
C ILE A 271 28.01 21.14 -7.87
N GLU A 272 26.86 21.71 -7.48
CA GLU A 272 26.22 21.40 -6.21
C GLU A 272 25.84 19.91 -6.12
N ARG A 273 25.23 19.35 -7.18
CA ARG A 273 24.91 17.92 -7.21
C ARG A 273 26.16 17.05 -7.21
N SER A 274 27.21 17.45 -7.92
CA SER A 274 28.49 16.73 -7.89
C SER A 274 29.06 16.68 -6.47
N ASP A 275 29.04 17.79 -5.73
CA ASP A 275 29.51 17.82 -4.34
C ASP A 275 28.62 16.98 -3.39
N GLN A 276 27.29 17.00 -3.61
CA GLN A 276 26.35 16.13 -2.88
C GLN A 276 26.61 14.63 -3.15
N VAL A 277 26.90 14.25 -4.39
CA VAL A 277 27.25 12.87 -4.76
C VAL A 277 28.58 12.47 -4.11
N GLY A 278 29.59 13.34 -4.14
CA GLY A 278 30.88 13.08 -3.52
C GLY A 278 30.79 12.86 -2.01
N THR A 279 30.09 13.74 -1.30
CA THR A 279 29.87 13.61 0.16
C THR A 279 29.09 12.36 0.53
N LYS A 280 28.07 11.99 -0.26
CA LYS A 280 27.33 10.73 -0.08
C LYS A 280 28.22 9.51 -0.29
N LEU A 281 29.05 9.48 -1.33
CA LEU A 281 29.97 8.38 -1.60
C LEU A 281 31.02 8.22 -0.47
N GLU A 282 31.55 9.32 0.05
CA GLU A 282 32.47 9.30 1.21
C GLU A 282 31.81 8.77 2.49
N GLN A 283 30.59 9.24 2.78
CA GLN A 283 29.81 8.73 3.92
C GLN A 283 29.46 7.25 3.76
N ASN A 284 29.14 6.80 2.56
CA ASN A 284 28.86 5.38 2.31
C ASN A 284 30.13 4.53 2.44
N MET A 285 31.28 5.01 1.96
CA MET A 285 32.56 4.33 2.09
C MET A 285 32.99 4.17 3.55
N THR A 286 32.84 5.21 4.37
CA THR A 286 33.16 5.15 5.81
C THR A 286 32.24 4.18 6.56
N LYS A 287 30.94 4.20 6.26
CA LYS A 287 29.97 3.24 6.82
C LYS A 287 30.31 1.80 6.40
N LEU A 288 30.69 1.57 5.14
CA LEU A 288 31.06 0.25 4.64
C LEU A 288 32.32 -0.29 5.33
N LYS A 289 33.34 0.56 5.56
CA LYS A 289 34.53 0.18 6.35
C LYS A 289 34.17 -0.19 7.80
N HIS A 290 33.22 0.53 8.41
CA HIS A 290 32.77 0.21 9.76
C HIS A 290 31.99 -1.11 9.80
N LEU A 291 31.12 -1.36 8.82
CA LEU A 291 30.41 -2.64 8.66
C LEU A 291 31.37 -3.80 8.47
N GLU A 292 32.41 -3.62 7.66
CA GLU A 292 33.45 -4.64 7.43
C GLU A 292 34.20 -4.98 8.73
N ALA A 293 34.57 -3.97 9.52
CA ALA A 293 35.20 -4.19 10.83
C ALA A 293 34.27 -4.95 11.78
N ASN A 294 33.00 -4.54 11.89
CA ASN A 294 32.02 -5.19 12.74
C ASN A 294 31.73 -6.64 12.32
N LEU A 295 31.69 -6.90 11.00
CA LEU A 295 31.52 -8.25 10.45
C LEU A 295 32.72 -9.14 10.80
N LYS A 296 33.94 -8.60 10.70
CA LYS A 296 35.18 -9.32 11.08
C LYS A 296 35.20 -9.66 12.56
N ASP A 297 34.84 -8.71 13.43
CA ASP A 297 34.78 -8.93 14.88
C ASP A 297 33.70 -9.96 15.25
N SER A 298 32.53 -9.88 14.60
CA SER A 298 31.45 -10.85 14.77
C SER A 298 31.88 -12.25 14.32
N THR A 299 32.57 -12.36 13.18
CA THR A 299 33.12 -13.63 12.67
C THR A 299 34.08 -14.26 13.66
N ALA A 300 34.99 -13.46 14.25
CA ALA A 300 35.93 -13.92 15.26
C ALA A 300 35.24 -14.36 16.56
N ALA A 301 34.18 -13.64 16.97
CA ALA A 301 33.39 -14.00 18.14
C ALA A 301 32.59 -15.29 17.95
N VAL A 302 32.01 -15.53 16.77
CA VAL A 302 31.37 -16.81 16.40
C VAL A 302 32.38 -17.95 16.48
N ALA A 303 33.55 -17.79 15.85
CA ALA A 303 34.61 -18.81 15.91
C ALA A 303 35.11 -19.09 17.34
N SER A 304 35.09 -18.09 18.22
CA SER A 304 35.40 -18.27 19.64
C SER A 304 34.34 -19.12 20.34
N LEU A 305 33.06 -18.86 20.10
CA LEU A 305 31.94 -19.63 20.66
C LEU A 305 31.92 -21.08 20.13
N GLU A 306 32.19 -21.28 18.84
CA GLU A 306 32.31 -22.62 18.24
C GLU A 306 33.44 -23.42 18.89
N ARG A 307 34.59 -22.80 19.15
CA ARG A 307 35.70 -23.48 19.85
C ARG A 307 35.31 -23.94 21.26
N MET A 308 34.43 -23.22 21.95
CA MET A 308 33.90 -23.65 23.25
C MET A 308 32.97 -24.86 23.16
N THR A 309 32.45 -25.21 21.98
CA THR A 309 31.67 -26.45 21.77
C THR A 309 32.55 -27.69 21.67
N LEU A 310 33.82 -27.53 21.27
CA LEU A 310 34.78 -28.64 21.16
C LEU A 310 35.17 -29.24 22.52
N SER A 311 34.99 -28.49 23.62
CA SER A 311 35.27 -28.97 24.98
C SER A 311 34.09 -29.69 25.63
N TRP A 312 32.99 -29.91 24.91
CA TRP A 312 31.82 -30.60 25.44
C TRP A 312 32.11 -32.10 25.64
N SER A 313 32.07 -32.56 26.89
CA SER A 313 32.29 -33.94 27.30
C SER A 313 31.09 -34.52 28.05
N SER A 314 30.79 -35.81 27.93
CA SER A 314 29.66 -36.40 28.67
C SER A 314 29.86 -36.25 30.19
N PRO A 315 28.84 -35.80 30.94
CA PRO A 315 28.94 -35.63 32.39
C PRO A 315 29.15 -36.98 33.07
N ARG A 316 30.11 -37.06 34.01
CA ARG A 316 30.40 -38.27 34.80
C ARG A 316 29.62 -38.32 36.10
N SER A 317 29.03 -37.19 36.52
CA SER A 317 28.19 -37.07 37.71
C SER A 317 27.11 -35.99 37.56
N ALA A 318 26.05 -36.06 38.39
CA ALA A 318 25.00 -35.04 38.42
C ALA A 318 25.47 -33.65 38.92
N ALA A 319 26.58 -33.60 39.67
CA ALA A 319 27.22 -32.35 40.08
C ALA A 319 27.97 -31.70 38.90
N GLU A 320 28.72 -32.49 38.14
CA GLU A 320 29.41 -32.06 36.93
C GLU A 320 28.43 -31.65 35.83
N ALA A 321 27.29 -32.34 35.70
CA ALA A 321 26.20 -31.95 34.80
C ALA A 321 25.62 -30.57 35.15
N ARG A 322 25.49 -30.25 36.45
CA ARG A 322 25.01 -28.93 36.92
C ARG A 322 26.03 -27.81 36.65
N GLU A 323 27.33 -28.09 36.79
CA GLU A 323 28.40 -27.16 36.44
C GLU A 323 28.46 -26.90 34.93
N LEU A 324 28.35 -27.96 34.11
CA LEU A 324 28.29 -27.85 32.65
C LEU A 324 27.03 -27.10 32.18
N LEU A 325 25.88 -27.26 32.85
CA LEU A 325 24.68 -26.45 32.59
C LEU A 325 24.88 -24.97 32.93
N SER A 326 25.64 -24.64 33.97
CA SER A 326 26.01 -23.25 34.30
C SER A 326 26.92 -22.62 33.24
N ASN A 327 27.92 -23.38 32.78
CA ASN A 327 28.81 -22.95 31.69
C ASN A 327 28.03 -22.75 30.37
N LEU A 328 27.07 -23.63 30.09
CA LEU A 328 26.21 -23.56 28.90
C LEU A 328 25.25 -22.36 28.95
N ARG A 329 24.74 -21.97 30.13
CA ARG A 329 23.99 -20.71 30.30
C ARG A 329 24.81 -19.48 29.95
N THR A 330 26.12 -19.50 30.23
CA THR A 330 27.02 -18.40 29.90
C THR A 330 27.22 -18.28 28.38
N LEU A 331 27.21 -19.40 27.65
CA LEU A 331 27.18 -19.41 26.18
C LEU A 331 25.83 -18.94 25.63
N GLU A 332 24.71 -19.39 26.21
CA GLU A 332 23.35 -18.94 25.85
C GLU A 332 23.18 -17.43 25.99
N GLN A 333 23.80 -16.79 26.98
CA GLN A 333 23.73 -15.34 27.16
C GLN A 333 24.54 -14.54 26.12
N LYS A 334 25.61 -15.13 25.57
CA LYS A 334 26.51 -14.45 24.61
C LYS A 334 26.02 -14.51 23.16
N LEU A 335 25.10 -15.42 22.84
CA LEU A 335 24.62 -15.60 21.46
C LEU A 335 23.60 -14.53 20.99
N PRO A 336 22.58 -14.14 21.79
CA PRO A 336 21.61 -13.11 21.40
C PRO A 336 22.20 -11.71 21.08
N PRO A 337 23.18 -11.16 21.83
CA PRO A 337 23.78 -9.88 21.45
C PRO A 337 24.51 -9.97 20.11
N LEU A 338 25.17 -11.09 19.82
CA LEU A 338 25.88 -11.29 18.58
C LEU A 338 24.92 -11.48 17.38
N GLN A 339 23.80 -12.17 17.57
CA GLN A 339 22.72 -12.25 16.57
C GLN A 339 22.12 -10.87 16.27
N ARG A 340 21.94 -10.02 17.28
CA ARG A 340 21.49 -8.62 17.09
C ARG A 340 22.50 -7.81 16.28
N THR A 341 23.80 -7.91 16.58
CA THR A 341 24.83 -7.21 15.80
C THR A 341 24.85 -7.66 14.33
N LEU A 342 24.67 -8.96 14.03
CA LEU A 342 24.57 -9.46 12.65
C LEU A 342 23.32 -8.93 11.92
N GLU A 343 22.19 -8.79 12.60
CA GLU A 343 20.97 -8.19 12.05
C GLU A 343 21.12 -6.67 11.86
N GLU A 344 21.80 -5.99 12.77
CA GLU A 344 22.15 -4.58 12.64
C GLU A 344 23.05 -4.35 11.41
N ILE A 345 24.07 -5.19 11.20
CA ILE A 345 24.92 -5.14 9.99
C ILE A 345 24.07 -5.35 8.73
N ARG A 346 23.14 -6.31 8.74
CA ARG A 346 22.22 -6.60 7.64
C ARG A 346 21.30 -5.40 7.33
N SER A 347 20.70 -4.81 8.37
CA SER A 347 19.81 -3.65 8.22
C SER A 347 20.53 -2.41 7.72
N GLN A 348 21.75 -2.15 8.23
CA GLN A 348 22.60 -1.06 7.79
C GLN A 348 23.07 -1.25 6.34
N ALA A 349 23.36 -2.48 5.93
CA ALA A 349 23.67 -2.81 4.54
C ALA A 349 22.49 -2.54 3.60
N THR A 350 21.26 -2.91 3.96
CA THR A 350 20.06 -2.59 3.16
C THR A 350 19.81 -1.09 3.03
N PHE A 351 20.12 -0.30 4.08
CA PHE A 351 19.91 1.15 4.07
C PHE A 351 20.92 1.90 3.18
N LEU A 352 22.08 1.31 2.90
CA LEU A 352 23.09 1.90 2.00
C LEU A 352 22.68 1.85 0.52
N GLY A 353 21.59 1.16 0.17
CA GLY A 353 21.05 1.10 -1.20
C GLY A 353 21.94 0.36 -2.21
N SER A 354 23.14 -0.05 -1.79
CA SER A 354 24.03 -0.95 -2.52
C SER A 354 24.01 -2.33 -1.86
N THR A 355 23.94 -3.38 -2.69
CA THR A 355 24.24 -4.73 -2.22
C THR A 355 25.65 -4.74 -1.64
N LEU A 356 25.82 -5.30 -0.44
CA LEU A 356 27.15 -5.61 0.10
C LEU A 356 28.00 -6.28 -1.00
N PRO A 357 29.31 -5.98 -1.08
CA PRO A 357 30.21 -6.74 -1.94
C PRO A 357 29.97 -8.24 -1.75
N PRO A 358 29.93 -9.05 -2.83
CA PRO A 358 29.50 -10.45 -2.76
C PRO A 358 30.29 -11.27 -1.73
N ASN A 359 31.58 -10.96 -1.54
CA ASN A 359 32.41 -11.58 -0.51
C ASN A 359 31.93 -11.28 0.93
N GLN A 360 31.51 -10.03 1.20
CA GLN A 360 31.02 -9.62 2.52
C GLN A 360 29.60 -10.14 2.77
N ALA A 361 28.76 -10.20 1.73
CA ALA A 361 27.44 -10.81 1.80
C ALA A 361 27.54 -12.31 2.14
N ALA A 362 28.42 -13.05 1.44
CA ALA A 362 28.68 -14.46 1.73
C ALA A 362 29.21 -14.68 3.15
N GLN A 363 30.12 -13.82 3.64
CA GLN A 363 30.62 -13.87 5.01
C GLN A 363 29.53 -13.63 6.07
N LEU A 364 28.61 -12.69 5.81
CA LEU A 364 27.49 -12.41 6.70
C LEU A 364 26.50 -13.58 6.76
N GLU A 365 26.22 -14.19 5.60
CA GLU A 365 25.37 -15.39 5.52
C GLU A 365 26.00 -16.58 6.23
N ASP A 366 27.30 -16.85 6.01
CA ASP A 366 28.06 -17.88 6.70
C ASP A 366 28.03 -17.68 8.23
N CYS A 367 28.34 -16.48 8.71
CA CYS A 367 28.29 -16.17 10.13
C CYS A 367 26.89 -16.35 10.73
N THR A 368 25.86 -15.96 9.98
CA THR A 368 24.46 -16.11 10.41
C THR A 368 24.09 -17.60 10.49
N ALA A 369 24.49 -18.40 9.51
CA ALA A 369 24.25 -19.85 9.49
C ALA A 369 24.95 -20.55 10.65
N ARG A 370 26.22 -20.21 10.90
CA ARG A 370 27.02 -20.72 12.02
C ARG A 370 26.42 -20.37 13.38
N CYS A 371 25.93 -19.14 13.57
CA CYS A 371 25.19 -18.75 14.77
C CYS A 371 23.94 -19.60 15.01
N ARG A 372 23.17 -19.91 13.96
CA ARG A 372 21.99 -20.78 14.06
C ARG A 372 22.39 -22.21 14.42
N ALA A 373 23.44 -22.74 13.79
CA ALA A 373 23.98 -24.07 14.12
C ALA A 373 24.43 -24.14 15.59
N LEU A 374 25.13 -23.12 16.08
CA LEU A 374 25.50 -22.97 17.50
C LEU A 374 24.26 -22.97 18.42
N GLN A 375 23.19 -22.26 18.04
CA GLN A 375 21.95 -22.21 18.82
C GLN A 375 21.30 -23.60 18.95
N VAL A 376 21.27 -24.36 17.85
CA VAL A 376 20.75 -25.74 17.83
C VAL A 376 21.64 -26.65 18.68
N ALA A 377 22.96 -26.60 18.50
CA ALA A 377 23.91 -27.40 19.26
C ALA A 377 23.83 -27.13 20.77
N ILE A 378 23.67 -25.86 21.18
CA ILE A 378 23.49 -25.47 22.59
C ILE A 378 22.19 -26.06 23.15
N ARG A 379 21.09 -26.05 22.38
CA ARG A 379 19.80 -26.61 22.79
C ARG A 379 19.88 -28.12 22.97
N GLU A 380 20.40 -28.85 21.98
CA GLU A 380 20.60 -30.30 22.05
C GLU A 380 21.48 -30.68 23.24
N ARG A 381 22.55 -29.92 23.46
CA ARG A 381 23.47 -30.14 24.56
C ARG A 381 22.82 -29.89 25.92
N ARG A 382 21.96 -28.87 26.03
CA ARG A 382 21.16 -28.61 27.23
C ARG A 382 20.19 -29.75 27.50
N GLU A 383 19.52 -30.27 26.49
CA GLU A 383 18.63 -31.43 26.61
C GLU A 383 19.39 -32.66 27.12
N GLN A 384 20.55 -32.97 26.53
CA GLN A 384 21.42 -34.08 26.98
C GLN A 384 21.87 -33.93 28.44
N LEU A 385 22.30 -32.73 28.84
CA LEU A 385 22.72 -32.47 30.22
C LEU A 385 21.54 -32.48 31.21
N THR A 386 20.34 -32.12 30.75
CA THR A 386 19.11 -32.15 31.54
C THR A 386 18.57 -33.58 31.68
N SER A 387 18.68 -34.43 30.65
CA SER A 387 18.33 -35.85 30.75
C SER A 387 19.27 -36.61 31.70
N SER A 388 20.55 -36.24 31.74
CA SER A 388 21.53 -36.85 32.66
C SER A 388 21.35 -36.42 34.12
N THR A 389 20.72 -35.26 34.37
CA THR A 389 20.27 -34.88 35.73
C THR A 389 18.90 -35.47 36.08
N GLN A 390 18.12 -35.92 35.09
CA GLN A 390 16.78 -36.51 35.29
C GLN A 390 16.77 -37.93 35.85
N GLY A 391 17.90 -38.64 35.88
CA GLY A 391 18.01 -39.94 36.57
C GLY A 391 17.76 -39.88 38.09
N GLU A 392 17.77 -38.69 38.70
CA GLU A 392 17.45 -38.46 40.12
C GLU A 392 16.37 -37.37 40.33
N LEU A 393 15.71 -36.90 39.27
CA LEU A 393 14.61 -35.95 39.38
C LEU A 393 13.28 -36.68 39.16
N SER A 394 12.69 -37.15 40.25
CA SER A 394 11.24 -37.07 40.39
C SER A 394 10.78 -35.69 39.90
N PRO A 395 9.65 -35.59 39.17
CA PRO A 395 9.19 -34.30 38.68
C PRO A 395 9.07 -33.37 39.89
N GLY A 396 9.47 -32.10 39.72
CA GLY A 396 9.13 -31.06 40.67
C GLY A 396 7.64 -31.14 41.05
N PRO A 397 7.23 -30.54 42.18
CA PRO A 397 5.92 -30.78 42.79
C PRO A 397 4.83 -30.87 41.73
N SER A 398 4.24 -32.05 41.61
CA SER A 398 3.19 -32.33 40.63
C SER A 398 2.10 -31.27 40.80
N SER A 399 1.66 -30.67 39.69
CA SER A 399 0.54 -29.70 39.68
C SER A 399 -0.75 -30.34 40.22
N VAL A 400 -0.82 -31.67 40.20
CA VAL A 400 -1.90 -32.48 40.76
C VAL A 400 -1.43 -33.27 41.97
N GLN A 401 -2.33 -33.43 42.94
CA GLN A 401 -2.14 -34.27 44.12
C GLN A 401 -2.92 -35.59 43.95
N ALA A 402 -2.47 -36.65 44.63
CA ALA A 402 -3.21 -37.92 44.67
C ALA A 402 -4.69 -37.69 45.08
N PRO A 403 -5.68 -38.33 44.45
CA PRO A 403 -5.61 -39.48 43.54
C PRO A 403 -5.34 -39.15 42.05
N TRP A 404 -5.03 -37.89 41.74
CA TRP A 404 -4.82 -37.46 40.36
C TRP A 404 -3.37 -37.61 39.91
N GLU A 405 -3.18 -38.08 38.67
CA GLU A 405 -1.90 -38.15 37.99
C GLU A 405 -1.96 -37.36 36.68
N ARG A 406 -0.90 -36.60 36.39
CA ARG A 406 -0.72 -35.89 35.13
C ARG A 406 0.11 -36.75 34.18
N ALA A 407 -0.46 -37.08 33.03
CA ALA A 407 0.20 -37.81 31.95
C ALA A 407 0.25 -36.96 30.68
N ILE A 408 0.97 -37.43 29.66
CA ILE A 408 1.23 -36.68 28.43
C ILE A 408 1.01 -37.60 27.22
N THR A 409 0.31 -37.10 26.19
CA THR A 409 0.11 -37.81 24.92
C THR A 409 1.39 -37.82 24.06
N PRO A 410 1.45 -38.61 22.97
CA PRO A 410 2.58 -38.55 22.03
C PRO A 410 2.84 -37.14 21.48
N ASN A 411 1.78 -36.37 21.24
CA ASN A 411 1.81 -34.97 20.78
C ASN A 411 2.11 -33.97 21.91
N LYS A 412 2.60 -34.45 23.05
CA LYS A 412 2.98 -33.64 24.21
C LYS A 412 1.83 -32.88 24.89
N VAL A 413 0.58 -33.19 24.56
CA VAL A 413 -0.61 -32.61 25.23
C VAL A 413 -0.83 -33.27 26.59
N PRO A 414 -0.95 -32.51 27.70
CA PRO A 414 -1.24 -33.07 29.02
C PRO A 414 -2.67 -33.60 29.12
N TYR A 415 -2.84 -34.69 29.86
CA TYR A 415 -4.15 -35.20 30.30
C TYR A 415 -4.03 -35.71 31.75
N TYR A 416 -5.17 -35.86 32.41
CA TYR A 416 -5.24 -36.10 33.85
C TYR A 416 -6.03 -37.38 34.14
N ILE A 417 -5.43 -38.27 34.94
CA ILE A 417 -5.98 -39.56 35.31
C ILE A 417 -6.42 -39.46 36.77
N ASN A 418 -7.68 -39.76 37.05
CA ASN A 418 -8.16 -39.93 38.42
C ASN A 418 -8.16 -41.41 38.77
N HIS A 419 -7.21 -41.84 39.61
CA HIS A 419 -7.07 -43.23 40.00
C HIS A 419 -8.18 -43.72 40.94
N SER A 420 -8.88 -42.83 41.66
CA SER A 420 -9.98 -43.24 42.53
C SER A 420 -11.29 -43.45 41.78
N LEU A 421 -11.49 -42.77 40.64
CA LEU A 421 -12.68 -42.90 39.80
C LEU A 421 -12.42 -43.71 38.52
N GLU A 422 -11.18 -44.10 38.26
CA GLU A 422 -10.75 -44.78 37.02
C GLU A 422 -11.13 -44.01 35.74
N THR A 423 -11.13 -42.67 35.82
CA THR A 423 -11.53 -41.77 34.72
C THR A 423 -10.36 -40.94 34.22
N THR A 424 -10.28 -40.75 32.91
CA THR A 424 -9.33 -39.84 32.25
C THR A 424 -10.04 -38.56 31.81
N HIS A 425 -9.37 -37.43 31.99
CA HIS A 425 -9.89 -36.10 31.68
C HIS A 425 -8.85 -35.30 30.92
N TRP A 426 -9.30 -34.48 29.96
CA TRP A 426 -8.43 -33.49 29.32
C TRP A 426 -8.20 -32.26 30.19
N ASP A 427 -9.16 -31.95 31.05
CA ASP A 427 -9.11 -30.78 31.92
C ASP A 427 -8.45 -31.10 33.25
N HIS A 428 -7.68 -30.15 33.75
CA HIS A 428 -7.07 -30.24 35.07
C HIS A 428 -8.17 -30.32 36.15
N PRO A 429 -7.99 -31.03 37.28
CA PRO A 429 -9.03 -31.16 38.32
C PRO A 429 -9.60 -29.83 38.81
N GLN A 430 -8.71 -28.88 39.11
CA GLN A 430 -9.14 -27.51 39.48
C GLN A 430 -9.78 -26.73 38.34
N MET A 431 -9.56 -27.12 37.08
CA MET A 431 -10.23 -26.54 35.92
C MET A 431 -11.65 -27.11 35.76
N ILE A 432 -11.84 -28.41 36.02
CA ILE A 432 -13.17 -29.04 36.08
C ILE A 432 -14.02 -28.34 37.14
N GLU A 433 -13.47 -28.16 38.34
CA GLU A 433 -14.13 -27.40 39.42
C GLU A 433 -14.43 -25.95 39.02
N LEU A 434 -13.48 -25.29 38.33
CA LEU A 434 -13.66 -23.95 37.82
C LEU A 434 -14.86 -23.88 36.86
N PHE A 435 -14.91 -24.71 35.82
CA PHE A 435 -16.02 -24.73 34.87
C PHE A 435 -17.36 -25.04 35.54
N ALA A 436 -17.39 -25.95 36.52
CA ALA A 436 -18.59 -26.22 37.32
C ALA A 436 -19.06 -24.96 38.08
N CYS A 437 -18.13 -24.16 38.64
CA CYS A 437 -18.46 -22.90 39.29
C CYS A 437 -18.97 -21.84 38.29
N LEU A 438 -18.45 -21.82 37.06
CA LEU A 438 -18.90 -20.88 36.03
C LEU A 438 -20.37 -21.09 35.63
N LEU A 439 -20.89 -22.31 35.74
CA LEU A 439 -22.29 -22.61 35.46
C LEU A 439 -23.26 -21.88 36.40
N GLN A 440 -22.86 -21.62 37.65
CA GLN A 440 -23.68 -20.86 38.62
C GLN A 440 -23.91 -19.42 38.17
N LEU A 441 -23.03 -18.88 37.32
CA LEU A 441 -23.17 -17.53 36.78
C LEU A 441 -24.20 -17.45 35.63
N ASN A 442 -24.76 -18.58 35.18
CA ASN A 442 -25.81 -18.61 34.16
C ASN A 442 -27.11 -17.91 34.60
N GLU A 443 -27.31 -17.72 35.91
CA GLU A 443 -28.44 -16.95 36.46
C GLU A 443 -28.40 -15.45 36.10
N VAL A 444 -27.23 -14.93 35.70
CA VAL A 444 -27.09 -13.53 35.32
C VAL A 444 -27.82 -13.30 33.99
N LYS A 445 -28.87 -12.46 34.02
CA LYS A 445 -29.76 -12.24 32.88
C LYS A 445 -29.06 -11.68 31.64
N TYR A 446 -28.09 -10.78 31.84
CA TYR A 446 -27.44 -10.04 30.77
C TYR A 446 -26.14 -10.72 30.33
N SER A 447 -26.05 -11.13 29.06
CA SER A 447 -24.92 -11.88 28.50
C SER A 447 -23.57 -11.18 28.69
N ALA A 448 -23.47 -9.88 28.36
CA ALA A 448 -22.22 -9.14 28.50
C ALA A 448 -21.64 -9.19 29.92
N TYR A 449 -22.49 -9.05 30.95
CA TYR A 449 -22.08 -9.17 32.34
C TYR A 449 -21.79 -10.60 32.75
N ARG A 450 -22.59 -11.56 32.29
CA ARG A 450 -22.39 -13.00 32.55
C ARG A 450 -21.03 -13.47 32.03
N THR A 451 -20.72 -13.19 30.76
CA THR A 451 -19.43 -13.52 30.14
C THR A 451 -18.28 -12.83 30.87
N ALA A 452 -18.42 -11.54 31.19
CA ALA A 452 -17.39 -10.80 31.90
C ALA A 452 -17.16 -11.33 33.33
N LEU A 453 -18.21 -11.72 34.06
CA LEU A 453 -18.09 -12.35 35.37
C LEU A 453 -17.40 -13.71 35.28
N LYS A 454 -17.79 -14.55 34.31
CA LYS A 454 -17.14 -15.84 34.06
C LYS A 454 -15.64 -15.65 33.79
N LEU A 455 -15.29 -14.70 32.93
CA LEU A 455 -13.89 -14.36 32.64
C LEU A 455 -13.16 -13.80 33.85
N ARG A 456 -13.83 -13.01 34.71
CA ARG A 456 -13.20 -12.50 35.93
C ARG A 456 -12.83 -13.63 36.89
N VAL A 457 -13.69 -14.63 37.03
CA VAL A 457 -13.42 -15.83 37.84
C VAL A 457 -12.23 -16.62 37.27
N ILE A 458 -12.19 -16.81 35.94
CA ILE A 458 -11.04 -17.44 35.26
C ILE A 458 -9.76 -16.64 35.47
N GLN A 459 -9.81 -15.33 35.24
CA GLN A 459 -8.67 -14.42 35.36
C GLN A 459 -8.01 -14.49 36.76
N LYS A 460 -8.83 -14.58 37.82
CA LYS A 460 -8.39 -14.76 39.21
C LYS A 460 -7.77 -16.13 39.43
N LYS A 461 -8.45 -17.21 39.00
CA LYS A 461 -7.98 -18.58 39.20
C LYS A 461 -6.66 -18.87 38.46
N LEU A 462 -6.47 -18.25 37.29
CA LEU A 462 -5.25 -18.33 36.50
C LEU A 462 -4.19 -17.29 36.91
N CYS A 463 -4.43 -16.47 37.93
CA CYS A 463 -3.54 -15.40 38.37
C CYS A 463 -3.09 -14.43 37.26
N LEU A 464 -3.83 -14.33 36.14
CA LEU A 464 -3.48 -13.46 35.02
C LEU A 464 -3.69 -11.98 35.38
N GLU A 465 -4.54 -11.69 36.38
CA GLU A 465 -4.67 -10.34 36.93
C GLU A 465 -3.40 -9.81 37.62
N MET A 466 -2.44 -10.69 37.92
CA MET A 466 -1.16 -10.33 38.52
C MET A 466 -0.05 -10.15 37.47
N VAL A 467 -0.29 -10.59 36.23
CA VAL A 467 0.66 -10.49 35.12
C VAL A 467 0.47 -9.17 34.39
N SER A 468 1.44 -8.27 34.42
CA SER A 468 1.35 -7.00 33.70
C SER A 468 1.53 -7.17 32.18
N LEU A 469 0.98 -6.22 31.40
CA LEU A 469 1.16 -6.16 29.95
C LEU A 469 2.64 -6.14 29.53
N SER A 470 3.49 -5.41 30.26
CA SER A 470 4.93 -5.35 30.00
C SER A 470 5.61 -6.68 30.28
N THR A 471 5.30 -7.33 31.42
CA THR A 471 5.85 -8.65 31.77
C THR A 471 5.53 -9.70 30.71
N ALA A 472 4.30 -9.72 30.20
CA ALA A 472 3.90 -10.62 29.12
C ALA A 472 4.64 -10.30 27.81
N SER A 473 4.70 -9.03 27.42
CA SER A 473 5.36 -8.60 26.19
C SER A 473 6.87 -8.91 26.18
N GLU A 474 7.56 -8.67 27.29
CA GLU A 474 9.00 -8.95 27.43
C GLU A 474 9.28 -10.45 27.33
N ALA A 475 8.43 -11.29 27.92
CA ALA A 475 8.56 -12.74 27.80
C ALA A 475 8.36 -13.22 26.35
N PHE A 476 7.38 -12.66 25.63
CA PHE A 476 7.18 -12.99 24.21
C PHE A 476 8.40 -12.62 23.36
N ASP A 477 9.00 -11.46 23.61
CA ASP A 477 10.19 -11.00 22.89
C ASP A 477 11.43 -11.85 23.22
N LEU A 478 11.64 -12.19 24.49
CA LEU A 478 12.75 -13.04 24.95
C LEU A 478 12.71 -14.44 24.30
N HIS A 479 11.52 -14.97 24.08
CA HIS A 479 11.31 -16.26 23.42
C HIS A 479 11.17 -16.17 21.89
N GLY A 480 11.47 -15.02 21.30
CA GLY A 480 11.52 -14.86 19.84
C GLY A 480 10.15 -14.89 19.15
N LEU A 481 9.05 -14.63 19.87
CA LEU A 481 7.70 -14.65 19.31
C LEU A 481 7.32 -13.33 18.61
N ARG A 482 8.18 -12.30 18.66
CA ARG A 482 7.92 -11.00 18.04
C ARG A 482 7.82 -11.11 16.53
N GLY A 483 6.73 -10.59 15.95
CA GLY A 483 6.50 -10.59 14.50
C GLY A 483 6.18 -11.97 13.88
N GLN A 484 6.15 -13.06 14.65
CA GLN A 484 5.91 -14.44 14.17
C GLN A 484 4.47 -14.91 14.41
N ASN A 485 3.47 -14.05 14.18
CA ASN A 485 2.10 -14.32 14.64
C ASN A 485 1.42 -15.51 13.93
N ASP A 486 1.83 -15.84 12.70
CA ASP A 486 1.32 -16.98 11.93
C ASP A 486 2.01 -18.32 12.26
N ARG A 487 3.12 -18.30 13.02
CA ARG A 487 3.83 -19.52 13.42
C ARG A 487 2.97 -20.34 14.38
N LEU A 488 3.03 -21.67 14.25
CA LEU A 488 2.48 -22.60 15.23
C LEU A 488 3.47 -22.80 16.39
N LEU A 489 2.94 -22.70 17.61
CA LEU A 489 3.62 -22.91 18.87
C LEU A 489 3.17 -24.26 19.42
N ASP A 490 4.10 -25.10 19.85
CA ASP A 490 3.81 -26.41 20.44
C ASP A 490 3.68 -26.33 21.97
N VAL A 491 3.18 -27.40 22.61
CA VAL A 491 2.98 -27.43 24.07
C VAL A 491 4.28 -27.16 24.87
N PRO A 492 5.43 -27.79 24.54
CA PRO A 492 6.69 -27.49 25.23
C PRO A 492 7.08 -26.00 25.17
N ASP A 493 6.98 -25.37 24.01
CA ASP A 493 7.29 -23.95 23.85
C ASP A 493 6.29 -23.07 24.63
N MET A 494 4.98 -23.38 24.57
CA MET A 494 3.96 -22.69 25.37
C MET A 494 4.29 -22.74 26.86
N MET A 495 4.61 -23.93 27.39
CA MET A 495 4.96 -24.15 28.79
C MET A 495 6.19 -23.34 29.21
N LEU A 496 7.19 -23.27 28.34
CA LEU A 496 8.42 -22.54 28.59
C LEU A 496 8.16 -21.02 28.70
N VAL A 497 7.34 -20.47 27.80
CA VAL A 497 6.95 -19.05 27.82
C VAL A 497 6.08 -18.73 29.04
N LEU A 498 5.07 -19.57 29.34
CA LEU A 498 4.21 -19.40 30.51
C LEU A 498 5.00 -19.44 31.82
N ARG A 499 5.96 -20.37 31.95
CA ARG A 499 6.85 -20.42 33.12
C ARG A 499 7.65 -19.13 33.28
N ALA A 500 8.19 -18.58 32.19
CA ALA A 500 8.91 -17.31 32.23
C ALA A 500 8.00 -16.16 32.70
N ILE A 501 6.78 -16.05 32.15
CA ILE A 501 5.79 -15.04 32.52
C ILE A 501 5.49 -15.10 34.02
N TYR A 502 5.11 -16.27 34.55
CA TYR A 502 4.71 -16.40 35.95
C TYR A 502 5.88 -16.33 36.93
N THR A 503 7.07 -16.78 36.53
CA THR A 503 8.29 -16.59 37.36
C THR A 503 8.60 -15.11 37.52
N ASN A 504 8.57 -14.35 36.42
CA ASN A 504 8.80 -12.90 36.45
C ASN A 504 7.70 -12.17 37.24
N ALA A 505 6.43 -12.53 37.05
CA ALA A 505 5.33 -11.97 37.82
C ALA A 505 5.47 -12.24 39.33
N SER A 506 5.87 -13.46 39.70
CA SER A 506 6.11 -13.83 41.11
C SER A 506 7.26 -13.04 41.74
N THR A 507 8.30 -12.66 40.98
CA THR A 507 9.41 -11.87 41.53
C THR A 507 9.04 -10.40 41.81
N GLN A 508 8.04 -9.86 41.09
CA GLN A 508 7.65 -8.45 41.19
C GLN A 508 6.70 -8.17 42.38
N GLN A 509 6.08 -9.20 42.96
CA GLN A 509 5.07 -9.05 44.01
C GLN A 509 5.47 -9.79 45.28
N THR A 510 5.72 -9.05 46.36
CA THR A 510 6.27 -9.58 47.62
C THR A 510 5.24 -10.21 48.56
N ASN A 511 3.94 -9.99 48.34
CA ASN A 511 2.89 -10.26 49.32
C ASN A 511 1.95 -11.42 48.94
N ILE A 512 2.10 -12.02 47.76
CA ILE A 512 1.24 -13.12 47.28
C ILE A 512 2.13 -14.19 46.65
N THR A 513 2.10 -15.41 47.20
CA THR A 513 2.81 -16.57 46.64
C THR A 513 2.01 -17.17 45.49
N ILE A 514 2.56 -17.14 44.27
CA ILE A 514 1.98 -17.80 43.09
C ILE A 514 2.53 -19.24 43.02
N ASP A 515 1.65 -20.24 43.00
CA ASP A 515 2.03 -21.62 42.68
C ASP A 515 2.29 -21.73 41.17
N VAL A 516 3.53 -21.47 40.78
CA VAL A 516 3.93 -21.40 39.36
C VAL A 516 3.63 -22.70 38.60
N PRO A 517 4.00 -23.91 39.09
CA PRO A 517 3.64 -25.16 38.43
C PRO A 517 2.14 -25.33 38.15
N LEU A 518 1.29 -25.08 39.15
CA LEU A 518 -0.15 -25.20 39.01
C LEU A 518 -0.72 -24.19 38.01
N VAL A 519 -0.37 -22.91 38.16
CA VAL A 519 -0.95 -21.84 37.35
C VAL A 519 -0.53 -21.95 35.88
N VAL A 520 0.70 -22.40 35.61
CA VAL A 520 1.16 -22.68 34.25
C VAL A 520 0.31 -23.78 33.60
N ASP A 521 0.08 -24.89 34.31
CA ASP A 521 -0.75 -25.99 33.80
C ASP A 521 -2.20 -25.57 33.59
N LEU A 522 -2.78 -24.80 34.53
CA LEU A 522 -4.14 -24.27 34.38
C LEU A 522 -4.27 -23.30 33.20
N THR A 523 -3.27 -22.45 32.99
CA THR A 523 -3.26 -21.47 31.90
C THR A 523 -3.06 -22.14 30.55
N LEU A 524 -2.19 -23.14 30.48
CA LEU A 524 -2.05 -23.99 29.29
C LEU A 524 -3.39 -24.69 28.99
N ASN A 525 -4.01 -25.31 30.00
CA ASN A 525 -5.28 -26.02 29.84
C ASN A 525 -6.38 -25.08 29.34
N TRP A 526 -6.46 -23.85 29.86
CA TRP A 526 -7.36 -22.80 29.36
C TRP A 526 -7.12 -22.46 27.89
N LEU A 527 -5.86 -22.20 27.52
CA LEU A 527 -5.51 -21.82 26.15
C LEU A 527 -5.80 -22.94 25.15
N LEU A 528 -5.51 -24.18 25.51
CA LEU A 528 -5.84 -25.33 24.68
C LEU A 528 -7.35 -25.52 24.56
N ASN A 529 -8.13 -25.27 25.62
CA ASN A 529 -9.59 -25.34 25.55
C ASN A 529 -10.16 -24.30 24.58
N VAL A 530 -9.62 -23.08 24.59
CA VAL A 530 -10.08 -21.98 23.73
C VAL A 530 -9.63 -22.14 22.28
N TYR A 531 -8.37 -22.53 22.03
CA TYR A 531 -7.75 -22.43 20.70
C TYR A 531 -7.33 -23.77 20.07
N ASP A 532 -7.34 -24.88 20.82
CA ASP A 532 -6.98 -26.22 20.34
C ASP A 532 -7.95 -27.27 20.89
N SER A 533 -9.24 -27.12 20.57
CA SER A 533 -10.30 -28.06 21.00
C SER A 533 -10.10 -29.48 20.46
N GLN A 534 -9.34 -29.62 19.36
CA GLN A 534 -8.98 -30.90 18.75
C GLN A 534 -7.78 -31.57 19.43
N ARG A 535 -7.13 -30.91 20.40
CA ARG A 535 -5.95 -31.42 21.13
C ARG A 535 -4.81 -31.83 20.19
N THR A 536 -4.57 -31.03 19.16
CA THR A 536 -3.42 -31.20 18.24
C THR A 536 -2.09 -30.97 18.94
N GLY A 537 -2.09 -30.17 20.02
CA GLY A 537 -0.90 -29.73 20.75
C GLY A 537 -0.24 -28.51 20.12
N GLN A 538 -0.91 -27.83 19.19
CA GLN A 538 -0.39 -26.66 18.49
C GLN A 538 -1.41 -25.52 18.48
N ILE A 539 -0.94 -24.30 18.74
CA ILE A 539 -1.74 -23.07 18.59
C ILE A 539 -0.95 -22.02 17.84
N ARG A 540 -1.61 -21.10 17.15
CA ARG A 540 -0.93 -19.96 16.53
C ARG A 540 -0.37 -19.02 17.60
N VAL A 541 0.79 -18.43 17.32
CA VAL A 541 1.39 -17.40 18.17
C VAL A 541 0.44 -16.19 18.36
N LEU A 542 -0.33 -15.82 17.34
CA LEU A 542 -1.38 -14.80 17.45
C LEU A 542 -2.37 -15.15 18.57
N SER A 543 -2.97 -16.34 18.48
CA SER A 543 -4.00 -16.82 19.40
C SER A 543 -3.48 -16.96 20.84
N PHE A 544 -2.24 -17.46 20.97
CA PHE A 544 -1.53 -17.54 22.26
C PHE A 544 -1.40 -16.16 22.92
N LYS A 545 -0.95 -15.15 22.17
CA LYS A 545 -0.83 -13.77 22.67
C LYS A 545 -2.20 -13.18 23.00
N VAL A 546 -3.19 -13.30 22.11
CA VAL A 546 -4.53 -12.75 22.32
C VAL A 546 -5.15 -13.31 23.61
N GLY A 547 -5.08 -14.63 23.83
CA GLY A 547 -5.60 -15.28 25.03
C GLY A 547 -4.99 -14.77 26.35
N LEU A 548 -3.69 -14.47 26.35
CA LEU A 548 -2.99 -13.96 27.53
C LEU A 548 -3.21 -12.46 27.75
N ILE A 549 -3.10 -11.65 26.69
CA ILE A 549 -3.16 -10.18 26.77
C ILE A 549 -4.55 -9.68 27.17
N ILE A 550 -5.62 -10.36 26.73
CA ILE A 550 -6.99 -10.01 27.14
C ILE A 550 -7.15 -10.10 28.66
N LEU A 551 -6.58 -11.14 29.27
CA LEU A 551 -6.74 -11.45 30.70
C LEU A 551 -5.63 -10.87 31.59
N CYS A 552 -4.54 -10.34 31.03
CA CYS A 552 -3.46 -9.75 31.83
C CYS A 552 -3.90 -8.47 32.57
N GLN A 553 -3.10 -7.98 33.51
CA GLN A 553 -3.26 -6.68 34.12
C GLN A 553 -2.83 -5.56 33.15
N GLY A 554 -3.65 -4.52 33.02
CA GLY A 554 -3.30 -3.35 32.21
C GLY A 554 -4.51 -2.45 31.93
N HIS A 555 -4.26 -1.22 31.49
CA HIS A 555 -5.33 -0.33 31.03
C HIS A 555 -5.97 -0.87 29.75
N LEU A 556 -7.28 -0.71 29.63
CA LEU A 556 -8.05 -1.23 28.51
C LEU A 556 -7.59 -0.67 27.15
N GLU A 557 -7.30 0.63 27.08
CA GLU A 557 -6.83 1.27 25.85
C GLU A 557 -5.45 0.75 25.42
N ASP A 558 -4.56 0.42 26.37
CA ASP A 558 -3.24 -0.15 26.07
C ASP A 558 -3.33 -1.57 25.54
N LYS A 559 -4.26 -2.38 26.09
CA LYS A 559 -4.57 -3.70 25.54
C LYS A 559 -5.11 -3.59 24.12
N TYR A 560 -6.01 -2.64 23.84
CA TYR A 560 -6.52 -2.42 22.49
C TYR A 560 -5.42 -2.03 21.50
N ARG A 561 -4.51 -1.13 21.90
CA ARG A 561 -3.33 -0.79 21.09
C ARG A 561 -2.43 -2.00 20.85
N TYR A 562 -2.23 -2.83 21.87
CA TYR A 562 -1.44 -4.05 21.73
C TYR A 562 -2.08 -5.02 20.73
N LEU A 563 -3.39 -5.29 20.86
CA LEU A 563 -4.12 -6.17 19.95
C LEU A 563 -4.05 -5.68 18.51
N PHE A 564 -4.19 -4.37 18.27
CA PHE A 564 -4.01 -3.80 16.93
C PHE A 564 -2.57 -3.97 16.42
N ARG A 565 -1.56 -3.76 17.28
CA ARG A 565 -0.15 -3.95 16.91
C ARG A 565 0.16 -5.38 16.46
N LEU A 566 -0.58 -6.39 16.93
CA LEU A 566 -0.40 -7.78 16.48
C LEU A 566 -0.79 -7.97 15.01
N ILE A 567 -1.69 -7.14 14.48
CA ILE A 567 -2.19 -7.26 13.11
C ILE A 567 -1.72 -6.14 12.18
N ALA A 568 -1.15 -5.08 12.73
CA ALA A 568 -0.59 -3.99 11.95
C ALA A 568 0.61 -4.45 11.09
N ASP A 569 0.70 -3.92 9.87
CA ASP A 569 1.86 -4.04 9.01
C ASP A 569 2.98 -3.05 9.43
N PRO A 570 4.16 -3.08 8.77
CA PRO A 570 5.24 -2.13 9.07
C PRO A 570 4.83 -0.65 8.94
N GLN A 571 3.81 -0.35 8.14
CA GLN A 571 3.24 0.98 7.93
C GLN A 571 2.20 1.38 8.99
N GLN A 572 1.92 0.52 9.98
CA GLN A 572 0.89 0.72 11.03
C GLN A 572 -0.57 0.64 10.54
N HIS A 573 -0.81 -0.05 9.43
CA HIS A 573 -2.14 -0.31 8.88
C HIS A 573 -2.53 -1.79 9.01
N ALA A 574 -3.83 -2.06 9.08
CA ALA A 574 -4.37 -3.42 9.07
C ALA A 574 -5.49 -3.52 8.02
N ASN A 575 -5.54 -4.63 7.29
CA ASN A 575 -6.58 -4.88 6.29
C ASN A 575 -7.73 -5.73 6.85
N GLN A 576 -8.78 -5.91 6.04
CA GLN A 576 -9.97 -6.70 6.38
C GLN A 576 -9.64 -8.11 6.89
N ARG A 577 -8.77 -8.83 6.18
CA ARG A 577 -8.38 -10.19 6.54
C ARG A 577 -7.71 -10.25 7.92
N LYS A 578 -6.72 -9.38 8.16
CA LYS A 578 -5.99 -9.37 9.43
C LYS A 578 -6.89 -8.96 10.60
N LEU A 579 -7.79 -7.99 10.40
CA LEU A 579 -8.82 -7.65 11.39
C LEU A 579 -9.74 -8.85 11.67
N GLY A 580 -10.18 -9.55 10.63
CA GLY A 580 -11.02 -10.74 10.76
C GLY A 580 -10.35 -11.85 11.56
N LEU A 581 -9.05 -12.11 11.34
CA LEU A 581 -8.27 -13.07 12.12
C LEU A 581 -8.20 -12.70 13.61
N LEU A 582 -7.98 -11.42 13.92
CA LEU A 582 -7.99 -10.95 15.30
C LEU A 582 -9.36 -11.15 15.95
N LEU A 583 -10.44 -10.69 15.30
CA LEU A 583 -11.79 -10.81 15.85
C LEU A 583 -12.22 -12.27 16.02
N HIS A 584 -11.84 -13.14 15.09
CA HIS A 584 -12.04 -14.58 15.19
C HIS A 584 -11.39 -15.15 16.45
N ASP A 585 -10.12 -14.81 16.73
CA ASP A 585 -9.42 -15.29 17.92
C ASP A 585 -10.04 -14.74 19.21
N VAL A 586 -10.40 -13.45 19.23
CA VAL A 586 -11.04 -12.83 20.40
C VAL A 586 -12.40 -13.48 20.70
N LEU A 587 -13.18 -13.84 19.68
CA LEU A 587 -14.50 -14.46 19.83
C LEU A 587 -14.48 -15.95 20.21
N GLN A 588 -13.33 -16.64 20.09
CA GLN A 588 -13.21 -17.99 20.64
C GLN A 588 -13.37 -18.02 22.17
N ILE A 589 -13.03 -16.92 22.85
CA ILE A 589 -13.16 -16.84 24.31
C ILE A 589 -14.65 -16.93 24.75
N PRO A 590 -15.57 -16.07 24.26
CA PRO A 590 -17.01 -16.25 24.50
C PRO A 590 -17.56 -17.59 24.01
N ARG A 591 -17.03 -18.15 22.91
CA ARG A 591 -17.43 -19.47 22.41
C ARG A 591 -17.14 -20.57 23.43
N GLN A 592 -15.93 -20.58 24.01
CA GLN A 592 -15.56 -21.54 25.05
C GLN A 592 -16.41 -21.41 26.33
N LEU A 593 -17.04 -20.25 26.55
CA LEU A 593 -17.94 -20.02 27.68
C LEU A 593 -19.43 -20.31 27.37
N GLY A 594 -19.74 -20.71 26.14
CA GLY A 594 -21.11 -20.95 25.66
C GLY A 594 -21.91 -19.67 25.40
N GLU A 595 -21.26 -18.53 25.14
CA GLU A 595 -21.91 -17.21 25.06
C GLU A 595 -21.82 -16.57 23.66
N VAL A 596 -21.22 -17.23 22.68
CA VAL A 596 -20.93 -16.66 21.35
C VAL A 596 -22.16 -16.16 20.60
N ALA A 597 -23.32 -16.83 20.77
CA ALA A 597 -24.58 -16.42 20.14
C ALA A 597 -25.00 -14.99 20.55
N ALA A 598 -24.64 -14.56 21.76
CA ALA A 598 -24.92 -13.21 22.24
C ALA A 598 -23.96 -12.13 21.71
N PHE A 599 -22.96 -12.49 20.90
CA PHE A 599 -21.91 -11.58 20.42
C PHE A 599 -21.71 -11.64 18.90
N GLY A 600 -22.71 -12.10 18.15
CA GLY A 600 -22.68 -12.15 16.68
C GLY A 600 -22.36 -13.52 16.08
N GLY A 601 -22.29 -14.58 16.90
CA GLY A 601 -22.08 -15.94 16.42
C GLY A 601 -20.65 -16.19 15.92
N SER A 602 -20.48 -17.22 15.09
CA SER A 602 -19.21 -17.54 14.42
C SER A 602 -18.85 -16.53 13.30
N ASN A 603 -19.84 -15.79 12.79
CA ASN A 603 -19.64 -14.88 11.68
C ASN A 603 -19.11 -13.51 12.13
N ILE A 604 -17.83 -13.27 11.86
CA ILE A 604 -17.11 -12.04 12.24
C ILE A 604 -17.27 -10.90 11.23
N GLU A 605 -17.78 -11.19 10.04
CA GLU A 605 -17.80 -10.27 8.89
C GLU A 605 -18.62 -8.99 9.14
N PRO A 606 -19.81 -9.02 9.79
CA PRO A 606 -20.52 -7.80 10.14
C PRO A 606 -19.73 -6.88 11.08
N SER A 607 -18.95 -7.47 12.00
CA SER A 607 -18.09 -6.71 12.92
C SER A 607 -16.90 -6.08 12.20
N VAL A 608 -16.32 -6.81 11.25
CA VAL A 608 -15.23 -6.32 10.39
C VAL A 608 -15.69 -5.14 9.55
N ARG A 609 -16.82 -5.28 8.83
CA ARG A 609 -17.41 -4.20 8.03
C ARG A 609 -17.78 -2.98 8.88
N SER A 610 -18.35 -3.21 10.07
CA SER A 610 -18.68 -2.13 11.01
C SER A 610 -17.44 -1.35 11.46
N CYS A 611 -16.28 -2.00 11.55
CA CYS A 611 -15.04 -1.35 11.98
C CYS A 611 -14.32 -0.60 10.85
N LEU A 612 -14.28 -1.17 9.64
CA LEU A 612 -13.64 -0.55 8.46
C LEU A 612 -14.50 0.58 7.86
N GLY A 613 -15.82 0.45 7.93
CA GLY A 613 -16.76 1.30 7.20
C GLY A 613 -16.96 0.85 5.76
N GLU A 614 -17.95 1.43 5.08
CA GLU A 614 -18.40 0.96 3.74
C GLU A 614 -17.41 1.20 2.60
N ASN A 615 -16.33 1.99 2.79
CA ASN A 615 -15.43 2.45 1.71
C ASN A 615 -13.93 2.51 2.12
N ARG A 616 -13.44 1.63 3.00
CA ARG A 616 -12.02 1.64 3.40
C ARG A 616 -11.40 0.25 3.38
N ASP A 617 -10.28 0.12 2.66
CA ASP A 617 -9.51 -1.12 2.59
C ASP A 617 -8.43 -1.22 3.69
N GLU A 618 -8.04 -0.08 4.27
CA GLU A 618 -7.00 0.03 5.30
C GLU A 618 -7.54 0.67 6.58
N LEU A 619 -7.23 0.02 7.71
CA LEU A 619 -7.58 0.44 9.06
C LEU A 619 -6.35 0.97 9.79
N GLU A 620 -6.46 2.16 10.38
CA GLU A 620 -5.46 2.71 11.29
C GLU A 620 -5.85 2.49 12.76
N VAL A 621 -4.87 2.57 13.67
CA VAL A 621 -5.05 2.44 15.13
C VAL A 621 -6.15 3.37 15.64
N ALA A 622 -6.18 4.63 15.19
CA ALA A 622 -7.12 5.63 15.68
C ALA A 622 -8.58 5.26 15.38
N HIS A 623 -8.84 4.73 14.18
CA HIS A 623 -10.14 4.27 13.75
C HIS A 623 -10.59 3.04 14.55
N PHE A 624 -9.68 2.07 14.74
CA PHE A 624 -9.94 0.89 15.56
C PHE A 624 -10.29 1.25 17.00
N LEU A 625 -9.53 2.15 17.63
CA LEU A 625 -9.82 2.63 18.99
C LEU A 625 -11.14 3.40 19.06
N ALA A 626 -11.47 4.22 18.06
CA ALA A 626 -12.74 4.95 18.00
C ALA A 626 -13.94 4.00 17.85
N TRP A 627 -13.79 2.90 17.10
CA TRP A 627 -14.81 1.85 16.99
C TRP A 627 -14.98 1.11 18.32
N LEU A 628 -13.90 0.69 18.97
CA LEU A 628 -13.95 0.01 20.28
C LEU A 628 -14.56 0.88 21.40
N LYS A 629 -14.33 2.20 21.36
CA LYS A 629 -14.96 3.16 22.28
C LYS A 629 -16.49 3.23 22.15
N GLN A 630 -17.05 2.72 21.05
CA GLN A 630 -18.50 2.60 20.87
C GLN A 630 -19.07 1.29 21.45
N GLU A 631 -18.22 0.45 22.05
CA GLU A 631 -18.58 -0.83 22.66
C GLU A 631 -19.36 -1.74 21.69
N PRO A 632 -18.72 -2.16 20.56
CA PRO A 632 -19.38 -2.99 19.56
C PRO A 632 -19.87 -4.30 20.16
N GLN A 633 -20.99 -4.81 19.64
CA GLN A 633 -21.67 -5.98 20.20
C GLN A 633 -20.73 -7.19 20.35
N SER A 634 -19.85 -7.44 19.38
CA SER A 634 -18.90 -8.57 19.42
C SER A 634 -17.90 -8.52 20.57
N LEU A 635 -17.60 -7.33 21.09
CA LEU A 635 -16.54 -7.11 22.07
C LEU A 635 -17.01 -6.44 23.37
N VAL A 636 -18.30 -6.14 23.52
CA VAL A 636 -18.86 -5.41 24.67
C VAL A 636 -18.57 -6.06 26.03
N TRP A 637 -18.35 -7.38 26.08
CA TRP A 637 -17.98 -8.10 27.31
C TRP A 637 -16.59 -7.72 27.84
N LEU A 638 -15.67 -7.29 26.97
CA LEU A 638 -14.30 -6.93 27.33
C LEU A 638 -14.21 -5.62 28.15
N PRO A 639 -14.81 -4.49 27.74
CA PRO A 639 -14.87 -3.30 28.59
C PRO A 639 -15.70 -3.56 29.87
N VAL A 640 -16.74 -4.41 29.81
CA VAL A 640 -17.50 -4.81 31.00
C VAL A 640 -16.62 -5.56 32.02
N LEU A 641 -15.74 -6.46 31.57
CA LEU A 641 -14.78 -7.15 32.44
C LEU A 641 -13.89 -6.15 33.19
N HIS A 642 -13.39 -5.13 32.51
CA HIS A 642 -12.57 -4.08 33.13
C HIS A 642 -13.37 -3.21 34.11
N ARG A 643 -14.63 -2.87 33.81
CA ARG A 643 -15.51 -2.15 34.75
C ARG A 643 -15.83 -2.97 35.99
N LEU A 644 -16.09 -4.28 35.82
CA LEU A 644 -16.30 -5.20 36.94
C LEU A 644 -15.06 -5.26 37.82
N ALA A 645 -13.88 -5.48 37.25
CA ALA A 645 -12.62 -5.54 38.00
C ALA A 645 -12.37 -4.24 38.79
N ALA A 646 -12.62 -3.07 38.19
CA ALA A 646 -12.49 -1.78 38.88
C ALA A 646 -13.51 -1.59 40.01
N ALA A 647 -14.74 -2.09 39.83
CA ALA A 647 -15.82 -1.92 40.79
C ALA A 647 -15.74 -2.86 42.00
N GLU A 648 -14.98 -3.96 41.96
CA GLU A 648 -14.89 -4.96 43.04
C GLU A 648 -14.57 -4.36 44.41
N THR A 649 -13.77 -3.30 44.45
CA THR A 649 -13.37 -2.61 45.69
C THR A 649 -14.17 -1.33 45.96
N ALA A 650 -15.05 -0.93 45.05
CA ALA A 650 -15.84 0.29 45.16
C ALA A 650 -16.96 0.13 46.20
N LYS A 651 -17.07 1.11 47.11
CA LYS A 651 -18.13 1.20 48.12
C LYS A 651 -18.93 2.48 47.94
N HIS A 652 -20.21 2.36 47.61
CA HIS A 652 -21.12 3.48 47.42
C HIS A 652 -21.98 3.67 48.67
N GLN A 653 -22.03 4.91 49.17
CA GLN A 653 -22.90 5.32 50.29
C GLN A 653 -24.38 5.44 49.85
N ALA A 654 -24.89 4.42 49.17
CA ALA A 654 -26.24 4.34 48.65
C ALA A 654 -26.88 3.02 49.11
N LYS A 655 -28.21 3.06 49.31
CA LYS A 655 -29.00 1.89 49.73
C LYS A 655 -29.73 1.31 48.52
N CYS A 656 -29.60 0.00 48.30
CA CYS A 656 -30.33 -0.66 47.22
C CYS A 656 -31.85 -0.62 47.47
N ASN A 657 -32.63 -0.10 46.53
CA ASN A 657 -34.08 -0.01 46.65
C ASN A 657 -34.77 -1.38 46.59
N CYS A 658 -34.11 -2.40 46.02
CA CYS A 658 -34.63 -3.77 45.90
C CYS A 658 -34.32 -4.61 47.15
N CYS A 659 -33.05 -4.98 47.40
CA CYS A 659 -32.67 -5.84 48.53
C CYS A 659 -32.34 -5.10 49.83
N LYS A 660 -32.38 -3.77 49.85
CA LYS A 660 -32.07 -2.92 51.01
C LYS A 660 -30.62 -2.99 51.51
N ALA A 661 -29.72 -3.64 50.79
CA ALA A 661 -28.28 -3.65 51.09
C ALA A 661 -27.68 -2.24 51.15
N TYR A 662 -26.84 -1.99 52.16
CA TYR A 662 -26.13 -0.74 52.41
C TYR A 662 -24.82 -1.02 53.17
N PRO A 663 -23.68 -0.41 52.76
CA PRO A 663 -23.47 0.30 51.51
C PRO A 663 -23.54 -0.64 50.30
N ILE A 664 -23.82 -0.12 49.10
CA ILE A 664 -23.69 -0.92 47.87
C ILE A 664 -22.20 -1.11 47.59
N VAL A 665 -21.76 -2.37 47.51
CA VAL A 665 -20.39 -2.76 47.13
C VAL A 665 -20.43 -3.36 45.73
N GLY A 666 -19.44 -3.05 44.89
CA GLY A 666 -19.48 -3.42 43.48
C GLY A 666 -20.19 -2.36 42.62
N LEU A 667 -20.73 -2.77 41.49
CA LEU A 667 -21.44 -1.86 40.59
C LEU A 667 -22.74 -1.31 41.22
N ARG A 668 -22.92 0.02 41.13
CA ARG A 668 -24.16 0.73 41.50
C ARG A 668 -24.91 1.15 40.24
N TYR A 669 -26.20 0.84 40.20
CA TYR A 669 -27.09 1.21 39.09
C TYR A 669 -28.13 2.20 39.56
N ARG A 670 -28.09 3.42 39.03
CA ARG A 670 -29.07 4.47 39.33
C ARG A 670 -30.07 4.63 38.21
N CYS A 671 -31.35 4.61 38.53
CA CYS A 671 -32.39 4.85 37.54
C CYS A 671 -32.45 6.34 37.16
N LEU A 672 -32.49 6.61 35.86
CA LEU A 672 -32.60 7.98 35.34
C LEU A 672 -34.04 8.49 35.25
N LYS A 673 -35.04 7.62 35.47
CA LYS A 673 -36.47 7.95 35.47
C LYS A 673 -37.08 7.97 36.87
N CYS A 674 -36.76 6.97 37.70
CA CYS A 674 -37.26 6.87 39.06
C CYS A 674 -36.45 7.79 39.97
N PHE A 675 -37.14 8.54 40.84
CA PHE A 675 -36.49 9.44 41.78
C PHE A 675 -35.71 8.64 42.84
N ASN A 676 -34.42 8.96 42.98
CA ASN A 676 -33.51 8.37 43.98
C ASN A 676 -33.62 6.84 44.10
N PHE A 677 -33.67 6.17 42.94
CA PHE A 677 -33.75 4.72 42.86
C PHE A 677 -32.39 4.16 42.46
N ASP A 678 -31.78 3.46 43.39
CA ASP A 678 -30.49 2.79 43.25
C ASP A 678 -30.68 1.27 43.38
N MET A 679 -29.90 0.53 42.60
CA MET A 679 -29.90 -0.92 42.62
C MET A 679 -28.46 -1.43 42.69
N CYS A 680 -28.23 -2.44 43.54
CA CYS A 680 -26.93 -3.10 43.60
C CYS A 680 -26.74 -4.06 42.42
N GLN A 681 -25.48 -4.40 42.16
CA GLN A 681 -25.05 -5.38 41.17
C GLN A 681 -25.92 -6.66 41.15
N THR A 682 -26.09 -7.32 42.29
CA THR A 682 -26.86 -8.58 42.38
C THR A 682 -28.32 -8.41 41.97
N CYS A 683 -28.96 -7.31 42.39
CA CYS A 683 -30.37 -7.06 42.03
C CYS A 683 -30.53 -6.70 40.55
N PHE A 684 -29.57 -5.95 39.98
CA PHE A 684 -29.57 -5.62 38.56
C PHE A 684 -29.37 -6.87 37.71
N PHE A 685 -28.38 -7.70 38.01
CA PHE A 685 -28.08 -8.92 37.27
C PHE A 685 -29.19 -9.98 37.31
N ALA A 686 -29.88 -10.10 38.44
CA ALA A 686 -31.05 -10.95 38.58
C ALA A 686 -32.34 -10.33 37.96
N GLY A 687 -32.27 -9.10 37.43
CA GLY A 687 -33.42 -8.42 36.84
C GLY A 687 -34.55 -8.11 37.83
N ARG A 688 -34.25 -7.93 39.13
CA ARG A 688 -35.26 -7.70 40.16
C ARG A 688 -35.91 -6.32 39.98
N THR A 689 -37.23 -6.26 40.12
CA THR A 689 -38.01 -5.01 40.08
C THR A 689 -38.57 -4.66 41.46
N ALA A 690 -38.64 -3.37 41.78
CA ALA A 690 -39.28 -2.86 42.99
C ALA A 690 -40.34 -1.79 42.64
N LYS A 691 -41.25 -1.49 43.58
CA LYS A 691 -42.48 -0.70 43.37
C LYS A 691 -42.29 0.51 42.44
N GLY A 692 -42.92 0.46 41.26
CA GLY A 692 -42.95 1.54 40.26
C GLY A 692 -41.75 1.60 39.30
N HIS A 693 -40.72 0.76 39.48
CA HIS A 693 -39.57 0.68 38.57
C HIS A 693 -39.79 -0.42 37.51
N LYS A 694 -39.66 -0.07 36.23
CA LYS A 694 -39.71 -1.02 35.11
C LYS A 694 -38.29 -1.36 34.63
N PRO A 695 -37.98 -2.61 34.24
CA PRO A 695 -36.68 -2.98 33.69
C PRO A 695 -36.28 -2.20 32.44
N SER A 696 -37.28 -1.67 31.70
CA SER A 696 -37.07 -0.83 30.52
C SER A 696 -36.62 0.60 30.84
N HIS A 697 -36.50 0.97 32.11
CA HIS A 697 -36.02 2.29 32.48
C HIS A 697 -34.51 2.38 32.24
N PRO A 698 -34.02 3.50 31.66
CA PRO A 698 -32.59 3.70 31.49
C PRO A 698 -31.90 3.79 32.85
N MET A 699 -30.87 2.97 33.02
CA MET A 699 -30.02 2.91 34.21
C MET A 699 -28.65 3.50 33.89
N HIS A 700 -28.06 4.19 34.86
CA HIS A 700 -26.69 4.65 34.80
C HIS A 700 -25.84 3.81 35.75
N GLU A 701 -24.72 3.29 35.24
CA GLU A 701 -23.78 2.47 35.98
C GLU A 701 -22.66 3.32 36.58
N TYR A 702 -22.36 3.10 37.86
CA TYR A 702 -21.18 3.64 38.53
C TYR A 702 -20.25 2.50 38.91
N CYS A 703 -18.98 2.62 38.50
CA CYS A 703 -17.90 1.68 38.81
C CYS A 703 -16.85 2.25 39.78
N ALA A 704 -16.94 3.53 40.16
CA ALA A 704 -16.05 4.20 41.11
C ALA A 704 -16.85 4.90 42.22
N THR A 705 -16.24 5.11 43.39
CA THR A 705 -16.90 5.75 44.54
C THR A 705 -17.37 7.15 44.19
N THR A 706 -18.69 7.36 44.16
CA THR A 706 -19.32 8.64 43.79
C THR A 706 -19.05 9.70 44.84
N THR A 707 -18.54 10.87 44.43
CA THR A 707 -18.42 12.05 45.29
C THR A 707 -19.72 12.86 45.29
N SER A 708 -20.04 13.59 46.36
CA SER A 708 -21.31 14.32 46.51
C SER A 708 -21.59 15.34 45.39
N ALA A 709 -20.56 15.82 44.67
CA ALA A 709 -20.68 16.70 43.51
C ALA A 709 -21.19 15.99 42.23
N GLU A 710 -20.98 14.67 42.09
CA GLU A 710 -21.47 13.88 40.96
C GLU A 710 -22.97 13.59 41.09
N ASP A 711 -23.44 13.30 42.31
CA ASP A 711 -24.86 13.12 42.60
C ASP A 711 -25.69 14.39 42.28
N VAL A 712 -25.13 15.59 42.45
CA VAL A 712 -25.79 16.88 42.09
C VAL A 712 -25.81 17.13 40.57
N ARG A 713 -24.77 16.71 39.84
CA ARG A 713 -24.72 16.78 38.36
C ARG A 713 -25.69 15.79 37.71
N ASP A 714 -25.88 14.63 38.30
CA ASP A 714 -26.83 13.65 37.79
C ASP A 714 -28.27 13.97 38.18
N PHE A 715 -28.48 14.65 39.31
CA PHE A 715 -29.76 15.27 39.64
C PHE A 715 -30.20 16.30 38.58
N THR A 716 -29.29 17.19 38.14
CA THR A 716 -29.57 18.18 37.09
C THR A 716 -29.78 17.56 35.72
N LYS A 717 -29.07 16.46 35.37
CA LYS A 717 -29.30 15.69 34.14
C LYS A 717 -30.62 14.91 34.17
N ALA A 718 -31.01 14.32 35.30
CA ALA A 718 -32.28 13.59 35.44
C ALA A 718 -33.49 14.52 35.31
N LEU A 719 -33.40 15.73 35.88
CA LEU A 719 -34.38 16.80 35.68
C LEU A 719 -34.46 17.23 34.20
N ARG A 720 -33.32 17.44 33.55
CA ARG A 720 -33.27 17.81 32.12
C ARG A 720 -33.81 16.70 31.19
N ASN A 721 -33.64 15.44 31.56
CA ASN A 721 -34.14 14.29 30.80
C ASN A 721 -35.64 14.05 30.97
N LYS A 722 -36.27 14.49 32.07
CA LYS A 722 -37.73 14.44 32.25
C LYS A 722 -38.50 15.35 31.27
N PHE A 723 -37.85 16.38 30.73
CA PHE A 723 -38.46 17.33 29.78
C PHE A 723 -38.20 17.01 28.29
N LYS A 724 -37.51 15.90 27.98
CA LYS A 724 -37.19 15.54 26.58
C LYS A 724 -38.20 14.54 25.99
N SER A 725 -38.62 14.78 24.74
CA SER A 725 -39.69 14.04 24.08
C SER A 725 -39.32 12.60 23.68
N LYS A 726 -40.32 11.74 23.44
CA LYS A 726 -40.13 10.37 22.89
C LYS A 726 -39.25 10.35 21.62
N ARG A 727 -39.32 11.39 20.77
CA ARG A 727 -38.50 11.51 19.54
C ARG A 727 -37.02 11.79 19.81
N TYR A 728 -36.66 12.46 20.91
CA TYR A 728 -35.26 12.71 21.28
C TYR A 728 -34.53 11.41 21.65
N PHE A 729 -35.20 10.52 22.38
CA PHE A 729 -34.64 9.21 22.76
C PHE A 729 -34.59 8.22 21.60
N LEU A 730 -35.40 8.39 20.55
CA LEU A 730 -35.30 7.62 19.30
C LEU A 730 -34.08 8.03 18.44
N LYS A 731 -33.73 9.33 18.43
CA LYS A 731 -32.59 9.87 17.66
C LYS A 731 -31.23 9.73 18.36
N HIS A 732 -31.21 9.43 19.65
CA HIS A 732 -29.98 9.24 20.43
C HIS A 732 -29.98 7.88 21.17
N PRO A 733 -29.89 6.75 20.47
CA PRO A 733 -29.79 5.44 21.09
C PRO A 733 -28.35 5.19 21.57
N ARG A 734 -27.97 5.55 22.80
CA ARG A 734 -26.74 5.08 23.45
C ARG A 734 -26.88 5.01 24.98
N VAL A 735 -26.90 3.80 25.54
CA VAL A 735 -25.79 3.07 26.20
C VAL A 735 -26.23 1.60 26.31
N GLY A 736 -25.34 0.66 26.01
CA GLY A 736 -25.63 -0.76 25.74
C GLY A 736 -26.14 -1.58 26.91
N TYR A 737 -27.41 -1.42 27.26
CA TYR A 737 -28.12 -2.30 28.21
C TYR A 737 -29.41 -2.88 27.63
N LEU A 738 -29.58 -2.83 26.30
CA LEU A 738 -30.69 -3.48 25.62
C LEU A 738 -30.34 -4.94 25.31
N PRO A 739 -31.35 -5.83 25.26
CA PRO A 739 -31.15 -7.22 24.87
C PRO A 739 -30.44 -7.27 23.52
N VAL A 740 -29.39 -8.07 23.45
CA VAL A 740 -28.74 -8.41 22.19
C VAL A 740 -29.81 -9.05 21.31
N ARG A 741 -30.22 -8.37 20.23
CA ARG A 741 -31.12 -8.95 19.25
C ARG A 741 -30.32 -9.99 18.47
N SER A 742 -30.60 -11.27 18.68
CA SER A 742 -30.23 -12.35 17.78
C SER A 742 -30.95 -12.12 16.45
N ILE A 743 -30.26 -11.51 15.49
CA ILE A 743 -30.75 -11.39 14.12
C ILE A 743 -29.98 -12.41 13.28
N LEU A 744 -30.76 -13.09 12.46
CA LEU A 744 -30.50 -14.26 11.63
C LEU A 744 -29.16 -14.22 10.89
N GLU A 745 -28.51 -15.38 10.91
CA GLU A 745 -27.24 -15.74 10.29
C GLU A 745 -27.25 -15.55 8.76
N GLY A 746 -26.11 -15.12 8.23
CA GLY A 746 -25.77 -15.24 6.81
C GLY A 746 -24.47 -16.05 6.68
N ASP A 747 -24.28 -16.63 5.50
CA ASP A 747 -23.32 -17.71 5.20
C ASP A 747 -21.87 -17.52 5.70
N GLU A 748 -21.27 -18.66 6.04
CA GLU A 748 -19.91 -18.81 6.59
C GLU A 748 -18.84 -18.54 5.52
N LEU A 749 -17.83 -17.72 5.86
CA LEU A 749 -16.61 -17.60 5.09
C LEU A 749 -15.56 -18.55 5.68
N GLU A 750 -15.28 -19.65 4.97
CA GLU A 750 -14.24 -20.62 5.33
C GLU A 750 -12.83 -20.03 5.19
N SER A 751 -12.00 -20.28 6.20
CA SER A 751 -10.55 -20.08 6.13
C SER A 751 -9.90 -21.30 5.47
N PRO A 752 -8.77 -21.19 4.73
CA PRO A 752 -8.20 -22.33 3.99
C PRO A 752 -7.77 -23.46 4.94
N ILE A 753 -8.40 -24.63 4.80
CA ILE A 753 -8.12 -25.84 5.56
C ILE A 753 -7.06 -26.66 4.82
N ALA A 754 -6.02 -27.09 5.52
CA ALA A 754 -5.24 -28.28 5.12
C ALA A 754 -6.03 -29.52 5.58
N SER A 755 -6.39 -30.37 4.62
CA SER A 755 -7.26 -31.57 4.60
C SER A 755 -7.19 -32.57 5.80
N PRO A 756 -8.07 -33.61 5.89
CA PRO A 756 -9.47 -33.76 5.47
C PRO A 756 -10.41 -34.02 6.68
N GLN A 757 -11.59 -33.39 6.69
CA GLN A 757 -12.58 -33.53 7.75
C GLN A 757 -13.56 -34.68 7.50
N ARG A 758 -13.63 -35.66 8.41
CA ARG A 758 -14.84 -36.47 8.68
C ARG A 758 -14.84 -36.85 10.17
N GLY A 759 -15.66 -36.19 10.99
CA GLY A 759 -15.86 -36.63 12.38
C GLY A 759 -16.64 -35.72 13.34
N ASN A 760 -16.67 -34.39 13.14
CA ASN A 760 -17.14 -33.46 14.19
C ASN A 760 -18.55 -32.85 14.03
N ASP A 761 -19.33 -33.24 13.02
CA ASP A 761 -20.65 -32.63 12.75
C ASP A 761 -21.77 -33.06 13.73
N MET A 762 -21.61 -34.20 14.42
CA MET A 762 -22.68 -34.74 15.29
C MET A 762 -22.78 -34.04 16.65
N HIS A 763 -21.65 -33.64 17.24
CA HIS A 763 -21.64 -33.04 18.58
C HIS A 763 -22.14 -31.60 18.60
N SER A 764 -21.83 -30.81 17.56
CA SER A 764 -22.30 -29.43 17.45
C SER A 764 -23.82 -29.37 17.21
N ARG A 765 -24.38 -30.31 16.45
CA ARG A 765 -25.83 -30.39 16.21
C ARG A 765 -26.61 -30.83 17.46
N LEU A 766 -26.08 -31.78 18.24
CA LEU A 766 -26.69 -32.20 19.51
C LEU A 766 -26.72 -31.08 20.56
N GLU A 767 -25.70 -30.22 20.58
CA GLU A 767 -25.63 -29.04 21.47
C GLU A 767 -26.66 -27.95 21.07
N ILE A 768 -26.88 -27.76 19.77
CA ILE A 768 -27.92 -26.85 19.24
C ILE A 768 -29.32 -27.36 19.60
N TYR A 769 -29.57 -28.67 19.52
CA TYR A 769 -30.86 -29.25 19.91
C TYR A 769 -31.08 -29.21 21.42
N ALA A 770 -30.05 -29.46 22.23
CA ALA A 770 -30.13 -29.36 23.69
C ALA A 770 -30.44 -27.92 24.16
N ASN A 771 -29.82 -26.91 23.52
CA ASN A 771 -30.09 -25.50 23.82
C ASN A 771 -31.49 -25.04 23.37
N ARG A 772 -32.00 -25.54 22.23
CA ARG A 772 -33.37 -25.26 21.79
C ARG A 772 -34.44 -25.90 22.68
N LEU A 773 -34.19 -27.10 23.21
CA LEU A 773 -35.06 -27.74 24.19
C LEU A 773 -35.09 -26.97 25.52
N ALA A 774 -33.92 -26.48 25.99
CA ALA A 774 -33.84 -25.66 27.20
C ALA A 774 -34.54 -24.29 27.05
N GLU A 775 -34.55 -23.68 25.86
CA GLU A 775 -35.30 -22.43 25.59
C GLU A 775 -36.81 -22.64 25.54
N VAL A 776 -37.28 -23.81 25.11
CA VAL A 776 -38.72 -24.14 25.07
C VAL A 776 -39.25 -24.43 26.47
N GLU A 777 -38.49 -25.10 27.33
CA GLU A 777 -38.85 -25.36 28.73
C GLU A 777 -38.87 -24.08 29.59
N LEU A 778 -38.08 -23.05 29.25
CA LEU A 778 -38.06 -21.78 29.97
C LEU A 778 -39.25 -20.86 29.65
N ARG A 779 -39.94 -21.08 28.52
CA ARG A 779 -41.05 -20.23 28.05
C ARG A 779 -42.42 -20.65 28.57
N THR A 780 -42.56 -21.83 29.18
CA THR A 780 -43.84 -22.36 29.68
C THR A 780 -44.26 -21.84 31.07
N ALA A 781 -43.63 -20.80 31.61
CA ALA A 781 -43.99 -20.21 32.90
C ALA A 781 -44.31 -18.70 32.80
N SER A 782 -45.61 -18.35 32.89
CA SER A 782 -46.27 -17.02 33.01
C SER A 782 -46.74 -16.28 31.73
N PRO A 783 -47.83 -15.47 31.80
CA PRO A 783 -49.09 -15.78 31.09
C PRO A 783 -49.41 -14.98 29.81
N GLU A 784 -49.84 -15.73 28.78
CA GLU A 784 -50.78 -15.58 27.63
C GLU A 784 -51.21 -14.24 26.99
N ASP A 785 -50.91 -13.04 27.50
CA ASP A 785 -51.56 -11.81 26.99
C ASP A 785 -50.81 -11.06 25.85
N ASP A 786 -49.55 -11.37 25.55
CA ASP A 786 -48.75 -10.61 24.57
C ASP A 786 -48.83 -11.16 23.12
N GLU A 787 -49.16 -12.45 22.92
CA GLU A 787 -49.20 -13.06 21.58
C GLU A 787 -50.44 -12.63 20.77
N HIS A 788 -51.60 -12.49 21.42
CA HIS A 788 -52.86 -12.13 20.76
C HIS A 788 -52.85 -10.70 20.19
N ARG A 789 -52.03 -9.80 20.75
CA ARG A 789 -51.88 -8.42 20.26
C ARG A 789 -50.89 -8.30 19.10
N LEU A 790 -49.84 -9.11 19.11
CA LEU A 790 -48.84 -9.18 18.03
C LEU A 790 -49.42 -9.83 16.76
N ILE A 791 -50.31 -10.81 16.91
CA ILE A 791 -51.03 -11.42 15.80
C ILE A 791 -52.05 -10.43 15.19
N ALA A 792 -52.72 -9.63 16.01
CA ALA A 792 -53.67 -8.61 15.53
C ALA A 792 -52.97 -7.48 14.74
N ASP A 793 -51.81 -7.00 15.23
CA ASP A 793 -51.00 -5.98 14.54
C ASP A 793 -50.38 -6.54 13.23
N TYR A 794 -50.09 -7.85 13.18
CA TYR A 794 -49.61 -8.52 11.96
C TYR A 794 -50.73 -8.74 10.93
N CYS A 795 -51.94 -9.08 11.37
CA CYS A 795 -53.12 -9.23 10.51
C CYS A 795 -53.59 -7.88 9.92
N GLN A 796 -53.38 -6.77 10.62
CA GLN A 796 -53.71 -5.42 10.12
C GLN A 796 -52.70 -4.88 9.10
N SER A 797 -51.48 -5.45 9.04
CA SER A 797 -50.41 -5.00 8.15
C SER A 797 -50.35 -5.76 6.82
N LEU A 798 -51.31 -6.66 6.56
CA LEU A 798 -51.34 -7.60 5.41
C LEU A 798 -52.47 -7.34 4.40
N GLU A 799 -52.96 -6.11 4.26
CA GLU A 799 -53.83 -5.75 3.13
C GLU A 799 -52.99 -5.31 1.92
N GLY A 800 -52.58 -6.26 1.07
CA GLY A 800 -51.91 -5.96 -0.20
C GLY A 800 -51.18 -7.10 -0.92
N ALA A 801 -51.92 -8.06 -1.49
CA ALA A 801 -51.54 -9.00 -2.57
C ALA A 801 -50.61 -10.22 -2.22
N PRO A 802 -50.58 -11.32 -3.02
CA PRO A 802 -51.06 -12.62 -2.59
C PRO A 802 -50.03 -13.78 -2.65
N ALA A 803 -50.50 -14.96 -2.24
CA ALA A 803 -50.15 -16.32 -2.66
C ALA A 803 -49.41 -17.22 -1.64
N SER A 804 -49.95 -18.44 -1.56
CA SER A 804 -49.76 -19.46 -0.54
C SER A 804 -48.44 -20.24 -0.60
N PRO A 805 -48.03 -20.90 0.50
CA PRO A 805 -46.78 -21.66 0.63
C PRO A 805 -46.52 -22.82 -0.35
N GLY A 806 -47.50 -23.25 -1.15
CA GLY A 806 -47.37 -24.39 -2.07
C GLY A 806 -46.59 -24.11 -3.37
N GLN A 807 -46.34 -22.84 -3.71
CA GLN A 807 -45.71 -22.46 -4.98
C GLN A 807 -44.21 -22.10 -4.87
N LEU A 808 -43.65 -22.07 -3.66
CA LEU A 808 -42.21 -21.90 -3.43
C LEU A 808 -41.39 -23.17 -3.76
N MET A 809 -42.06 -24.28 -4.03
CA MET A 809 -41.45 -25.52 -4.53
C MET A 809 -41.29 -25.56 -6.07
N LEU A 810 -41.73 -24.51 -6.77
CA LEU A 810 -41.62 -24.39 -8.24
C LEU A 810 -40.60 -23.33 -8.69
N VAL A 811 -39.75 -22.84 -7.79
CA VAL A 811 -38.60 -21.97 -8.13
C VAL A 811 -37.31 -22.60 -7.58
N ILE A 812 -37.09 -23.86 -7.91
CA ILE A 812 -35.75 -24.44 -7.95
C ILE A 812 -35.39 -24.48 -9.43
N ASP A 813 -34.30 -23.81 -9.79
CA ASP A 813 -33.82 -23.69 -11.16
C ASP A 813 -33.61 -25.09 -11.76
N GLU A 814 -34.12 -25.34 -12.98
CA GLU A 814 -34.10 -26.68 -13.60
C GLU A 814 -32.65 -27.18 -13.79
N GLU A 815 -31.68 -26.26 -13.92
CA GLU A 815 -30.24 -26.55 -13.94
C GLU A 815 -29.72 -27.09 -12.59
N GLN A 816 -30.12 -26.51 -11.45
CA GLN A 816 -29.69 -26.98 -10.13
C GLN A 816 -30.27 -28.36 -9.79
N ARG A 817 -31.46 -28.67 -10.30
CA ARG A 817 -32.05 -30.01 -10.13
C ARG A 817 -31.30 -31.08 -10.91
N VAL A 818 -30.83 -30.75 -12.12
CA VAL A 818 -30.02 -31.65 -12.94
C VAL A 818 -28.64 -31.86 -12.31
N GLU A 819 -27.99 -30.80 -11.82
CA GLU A 819 -26.71 -30.90 -11.10
C GLU A 819 -26.82 -31.76 -9.83
N LEU A 820 -27.88 -31.59 -9.05
CA LEU A 820 -28.14 -32.42 -7.87
C LEU A 820 -28.43 -33.88 -8.24
N GLN A 821 -29.11 -34.13 -9.37
CA GLN A 821 -29.38 -35.48 -9.85
C GLN A 821 -28.13 -36.16 -10.44
N ASP A 822 -27.23 -35.41 -11.07
CA ASP A 822 -25.93 -35.91 -11.54
C ASP A 822 -25.02 -36.23 -10.35
N MET A 823 -24.96 -35.35 -9.35
CA MET A 823 -24.17 -35.56 -8.13
C MET A 823 -24.64 -36.78 -7.32
N ILE A 824 -25.94 -36.99 -7.20
CA ILE A 824 -26.49 -38.20 -6.56
C ILE A 824 -26.08 -39.46 -7.33
N ARG A 825 -26.11 -39.42 -8.66
CA ARG A 825 -25.75 -40.58 -9.50
C ARG A 825 -24.26 -40.92 -9.41
N GLU A 826 -23.40 -39.90 -9.34
CA GLU A 826 -21.95 -40.08 -9.10
C GLU A 826 -21.68 -40.66 -7.73
N LEU A 827 -22.34 -40.16 -6.67
CA LEU A 827 -22.20 -40.68 -5.31
C LEU A 827 -22.74 -42.11 -5.15
N GLU A 828 -23.78 -42.47 -5.91
CA GLU A 828 -24.30 -43.84 -5.97
C GLU A 828 -23.31 -44.78 -6.70
N ALA A 829 -22.71 -44.33 -7.81
CA ALA A 829 -21.68 -45.09 -8.53
C ALA A 829 -20.42 -45.30 -7.67
N GLU A 830 -19.99 -44.28 -6.94
CA GLU A 830 -18.84 -44.33 -6.04
C GLU A 830 -19.11 -45.26 -4.84
N ASN A 831 -20.35 -45.26 -4.31
CA ASN A 831 -20.77 -46.23 -3.29
C ASN A 831 -20.74 -47.67 -3.79
N VAL A 832 -21.13 -47.92 -5.05
CA VAL A 832 -21.04 -49.27 -5.65
C VAL A 832 -19.58 -49.70 -5.80
N ALA A 833 -18.70 -48.80 -6.24
CA ALA A 833 -17.28 -49.08 -6.38
C ALA A 833 -16.60 -49.39 -5.04
N LEU A 834 -16.87 -48.59 -4.00
CA LEU A 834 -16.33 -48.80 -2.65
C LEU A 834 -16.83 -50.11 -2.02
N ARG A 835 -18.07 -50.53 -2.32
CA ARG A 835 -18.60 -51.83 -1.89
C ARG A 835 -17.89 -52.99 -2.59
N GLN A 836 -17.58 -52.86 -3.88
CA GLN A 836 -16.82 -53.88 -4.61
C GLN A 836 -15.37 -53.98 -4.13
N GLU A 837 -14.73 -52.85 -3.81
CA GLU A 837 -13.40 -52.81 -3.20
C GLU A 837 -13.40 -53.49 -1.81
N TYR A 838 -14.43 -53.23 -1.01
CA TYR A 838 -14.62 -53.86 0.28
C TYR A 838 -14.78 -55.39 0.15
N GLU A 839 -15.53 -55.86 -0.84
CA GLU A 839 -15.67 -57.31 -1.13
C GLU A 839 -14.37 -57.93 -1.65
N GLN A 840 -13.56 -57.20 -2.43
CA GLN A 840 -12.24 -57.66 -2.86
C GLN A 840 -11.26 -57.76 -1.68
N LEU A 841 -11.28 -56.79 -0.75
CA LEU A 841 -10.47 -56.82 0.46
C LEU A 841 -10.89 -57.95 1.42
N GLN A 842 -12.18 -58.32 1.47
CA GLN A 842 -12.62 -59.51 2.18
C GLN A 842 -12.11 -60.81 1.53
N ARG A 843 -12.07 -60.89 0.19
CA ARG A 843 -11.55 -62.08 -0.52
C ARG A 843 -10.02 -62.22 -0.42
N GLY A 844 -9.29 -61.10 -0.32
CA GLY A 844 -7.83 -61.11 -0.13
C GLY A 844 -7.36 -61.57 1.26
N GLY A 845 -8.25 -61.67 2.24
CA GLY A 845 -7.93 -62.07 3.62
C GLY A 845 -7.85 -63.58 3.86
N ILE A 846 -8.09 -64.43 2.85
CA ILE A 846 -8.08 -65.90 3.00
C ILE A 846 -7.22 -66.54 1.90
N GLY A 847 -5.90 -66.51 2.06
CA GLY A 847 -4.98 -67.34 1.27
C GLY A 847 -3.66 -66.66 0.94
N GLY A 848 -2.63 -66.89 1.75
CA GLY A 848 -1.27 -66.41 1.43
C GLY A 848 -0.28 -66.50 2.57
N ALA A 849 -0.06 -67.69 3.13
CA ALA A 849 1.13 -67.97 3.95
C ALA A 849 2.30 -68.31 3.02
N GLY A 850 3.41 -67.56 3.09
CA GLY A 850 4.63 -67.87 2.34
C GLY A 850 5.79 -66.89 2.54
N ASN A 851 6.71 -67.26 3.45
CA ASN A 851 8.17 -66.99 3.50
C ASN A 851 8.74 -65.54 3.44
N ILE A 852 9.40 -65.11 4.52
CA ILE A 852 10.87 -64.83 4.65
C ILE A 852 11.20 -64.30 6.08
N PRO A 853 12.41 -64.52 6.65
CA PRO A 853 12.64 -64.85 8.07
C PRO A 853 13.05 -63.70 9.02
N HIS A 854 12.74 -63.89 10.31
CA HIS A 854 13.12 -63.07 11.48
C HIS A 854 14.49 -63.43 12.10
N PRO A 855 15.08 -62.52 12.90
CA PRO A 855 15.61 -62.85 14.22
C PRO A 855 15.03 -61.95 15.36
N PRO A 856 15.21 -62.33 16.65
CA PRO A 856 14.11 -62.43 17.62
C PRO A 856 14.14 -61.37 18.73
N LEU A 857 12.96 -60.90 19.18
CA LEU A 857 12.60 -60.42 20.55
C LEU A 857 11.25 -59.65 20.54
N ALA A 858 10.12 -60.27 20.14
CA ALA A 858 8.81 -59.59 20.22
C ALA A 858 7.60 -60.55 20.13
N ASN A 859 7.56 -61.67 20.86
CA ASN A 859 6.43 -62.61 20.75
C ASN A 859 5.35 -62.49 21.84
N HIS A 860 5.44 -61.50 22.74
CA HIS A 860 4.41 -61.30 23.78
C HIS A 860 3.46 -60.11 23.50
N ASP A 861 3.89 -59.10 22.72
CA ASP A 861 3.08 -57.91 22.41
C ASP A 861 2.13 -58.11 21.23
N VAL A 862 2.55 -58.83 20.18
CA VAL A 862 1.73 -59.02 18.96
C VAL A 862 0.45 -59.83 19.26
N LEU A 863 0.50 -60.76 20.21
CA LEU A 863 -0.65 -61.57 20.64
C LEU A 863 -1.64 -60.77 21.52
N ALA A 864 -1.15 -59.80 22.30
CA ALA A 864 -1.99 -58.89 23.08
C ALA A 864 -2.67 -57.86 22.17
N GLU A 865 -1.93 -57.32 21.21
CA GLU A 865 -2.42 -56.39 20.19
C GLU A 865 -3.46 -57.05 19.28
N ALA A 866 -3.22 -58.29 18.84
CA ALA A 866 -4.19 -59.07 18.06
C ALA A 866 -5.49 -59.38 18.83
N ARG A 867 -5.43 -59.54 20.16
CA ARG A 867 -6.64 -59.72 21.00
C ARG A 867 -7.41 -58.42 21.16
N LEU A 868 -6.71 -57.30 21.39
CA LEU A 868 -7.31 -55.96 21.44
C LEU A 868 -8.01 -55.60 20.12
N LEU A 869 -7.38 -55.88 18.98
CA LEU A 869 -7.96 -55.65 17.66
C LEU A 869 -9.21 -56.50 17.39
N ARG A 870 -9.23 -57.76 17.83
CA ARG A 870 -10.44 -58.61 17.76
C ARG A 870 -11.57 -58.08 18.66
N GLN A 871 -11.23 -57.57 19.85
CA GLN A 871 -12.21 -56.97 20.76
C GLN A 871 -12.76 -55.64 20.22
N HIS A 872 -11.92 -54.86 19.54
CA HIS A 872 -12.34 -53.61 18.89
C HIS A 872 -13.22 -53.88 17.67
N LYS A 873 -12.88 -54.89 16.86
CA LYS A 873 -13.71 -55.37 15.75
C LYS A 873 -15.11 -55.80 16.23
N GLY A 874 -15.19 -56.63 17.28
CA GLY A 874 -16.49 -57.06 17.81
C GLY A 874 -17.34 -55.92 18.37
N ARG A 875 -16.71 -54.88 18.97
CA ARG A 875 -17.43 -53.66 19.40
C ARG A 875 -17.95 -52.85 18.23
N LEU A 876 -17.19 -52.76 17.14
CA LEU A 876 -17.60 -52.05 15.92
C LEU A 876 -18.74 -52.78 15.21
N GLU A 877 -18.67 -54.11 15.11
CA GLU A 877 -19.75 -54.93 14.53
C GLU A 877 -21.04 -54.82 15.35
N ALA A 878 -20.95 -54.83 16.69
CA ALA A 878 -22.11 -54.60 17.54
C ALA A 878 -22.72 -53.19 17.36
N ARG A 879 -21.88 -52.17 17.14
CA ARG A 879 -22.32 -50.79 16.93
C ARG A 879 -22.93 -50.58 15.55
N MET A 880 -22.41 -51.29 14.54
CA MET A 880 -22.96 -51.34 13.19
C MET A 880 -24.36 -51.97 13.21
N GLN A 881 -24.54 -53.08 13.94
CA GLN A 881 -25.85 -53.73 14.08
C GLN A 881 -26.90 -52.82 14.75
N ILE A 882 -26.51 -52.08 15.81
CA ILE A 882 -27.41 -51.12 16.47
C ILE A 882 -27.82 -50.00 15.51
N LEU A 883 -26.89 -49.51 14.69
CA LEU A 883 -27.17 -48.49 13.69
C LEU A 883 -28.08 -49.00 12.58
N GLU A 884 -27.88 -50.23 12.11
CA GLU A 884 -28.77 -50.88 11.13
C GLU A 884 -30.18 -51.05 11.69
N ASP A 885 -30.32 -51.48 12.95
CA ASP A 885 -31.63 -51.62 13.61
C ASP A 885 -32.32 -50.25 13.81
N HIS A 886 -31.56 -49.21 14.18
CA HIS A 886 -32.08 -47.84 14.24
C HIS A 886 -32.52 -47.32 12.87
N ASN A 887 -31.76 -47.61 11.81
CA ASN A 887 -32.10 -47.19 10.46
C ASN A 887 -33.38 -47.90 9.98
N ARG A 888 -33.54 -49.18 10.31
CA ARG A 888 -34.76 -49.96 10.04
C ARG A 888 -35.97 -49.43 10.81
N GLN A 889 -35.77 -48.98 12.05
CA GLN A 889 -36.82 -48.31 12.84
C GLN A 889 -37.22 -46.97 12.24
N LEU A 890 -36.26 -46.18 11.77
CA LEU A 890 -36.52 -44.90 11.10
C LEU A 890 -37.27 -45.13 9.77
N GLU A 891 -36.89 -46.12 8.97
CA GLU A 891 -37.60 -46.51 7.76
C GLU A 891 -39.05 -46.91 8.05
N ALA A 892 -39.28 -47.71 9.11
CA ALA A 892 -40.62 -48.09 9.55
C ALA A 892 -41.45 -46.89 10.05
N GLN A 893 -40.83 -45.94 10.75
CA GLN A 893 -41.48 -44.68 11.15
C GLN A 893 -41.83 -43.80 9.94
N LEU A 894 -40.94 -43.72 8.96
CA LEU A 894 -41.16 -43.00 7.71
C LEU A 894 -42.30 -43.63 6.89
N GLN A 895 -42.39 -44.97 6.89
CA GLN A 895 -43.48 -45.71 6.26
C GLN A 895 -44.84 -45.45 6.96
N ARG A 896 -44.87 -45.40 8.30
CA ARG A 896 -46.08 -45.02 9.06
C ARG A 896 -46.48 -43.56 8.84
N LEU A 897 -45.51 -42.66 8.79
CA LEU A 897 -45.77 -41.24 8.50
C LEU A 897 -46.33 -41.05 7.09
N ARG A 898 -45.83 -41.81 6.10
CA ARG A 898 -46.40 -41.84 4.75
C ARG A 898 -47.83 -42.39 4.75
N GLN A 899 -48.12 -43.44 5.51
CA GLN A 899 -49.50 -43.96 5.67
C GLN A 899 -50.44 -42.96 6.35
N LEU A 900 -49.96 -42.18 7.32
CA LEU A 900 -50.73 -41.11 7.97
C LEU A 900 -50.95 -39.89 7.05
N LEU A 901 -50.06 -39.68 6.08
CA LEU A 901 -50.19 -38.63 5.06
C LEU A 901 -51.15 -39.02 3.92
N ASP A 902 -51.37 -40.32 3.69
CA ASP A 902 -52.30 -40.85 2.67
C ASP A 902 -53.76 -41.02 3.19
N GLU A 903 -54.05 -40.71 4.46
CA GLU A 903 -55.43 -40.75 4.99
C GLU A 903 -56.23 -39.49 4.56
N PRO A 904 -57.36 -39.63 3.84
CA PRO A 904 -58.18 -38.48 3.44
C PRO A 904 -58.95 -37.88 4.63
N PRO A 905 -59.20 -36.55 4.63
CA PRO A 905 -59.74 -35.86 5.80
C PRO A 905 -61.22 -36.19 6.02
N VAL A 906 -61.54 -36.85 7.13
CA VAL A 906 -62.92 -37.04 7.58
C VAL A 906 -63.41 -35.78 8.29
N THR A 907 -64.47 -35.20 7.74
CA THR A 907 -65.17 -34.01 8.20
C THR A 907 -65.88 -34.19 9.55
N ASN A 908 -65.80 -33.15 10.37
CA ASN A 908 -66.70 -32.76 11.47
C ASN A 908 -66.79 -33.67 12.72
N ALA A 909 -66.05 -33.31 13.77
CA ALA A 909 -66.59 -33.18 15.13
C ALA A 909 -65.59 -32.47 16.07
N THR A 910 -66.09 -31.47 16.78
CA THR A 910 -65.53 -30.76 17.94
C THR A 910 -64.57 -31.58 18.82
N LEU A 911 -63.30 -31.17 18.90
CA LEU A 911 -62.35 -31.68 19.88
C LEU A 911 -62.23 -30.72 21.06
N GLN A 912 -62.97 -31.07 22.10
CA GLN A 912 -62.64 -30.71 23.48
C GLN A 912 -61.28 -31.31 23.84
N THR A 913 -60.43 -30.49 24.42
CA THR A 913 -59.18 -30.84 25.09
C THR A 913 -59.41 -31.93 26.14
N ARG A 914 -58.82 -33.12 25.95
CA ARG A 914 -58.50 -34.03 27.05
C ARG A 914 -57.04 -34.47 26.96
N SER A 915 -56.30 -33.99 27.94
CA SER A 915 -54.99 -34.43 28.39
C SER A 915 -54.81 -35.95 28.35
N VAL A 916 -53.68 -36.41 27.80
CA VAL A 916 -53.15 -37.75 28.09
C VAL A 916 -51.79 -37.58 28.79
N THR A 917 -51.84 -37.63 30.11
CA THR A 917 -50.69 -37.81 31.02
C THR A 917 -50.00 -39.15 30.74
N ALA A 918 -48.67 -39.17 30.86
CA ALA A 918 -47.74 -40.28 30.63
C ALA A 918 -47.90 -41.51 31.58
N SER A 919 -49.13 -41.95 31.85
CA SER A 919 -49.46 -43.03 32.78
C SER A 919 -50.04 -44.29 32.10
N GLN A 920 -50.07 -44.38 30.77
CA GLN A 920 -50.77 -45.47 30.06
C GLN A 920 -49.89 -46.33 29.13
N LEU A 921 -48.56 -46.33 29.28
CA LEU A 921 -47.68 -47.24 28.51
C LEU A 921 -47.06 -48.38 29.32
N ASN A 922 -47.61 -48.71 30.49
CA ASN A 922 -47.11 -49.83 31.27
C ASN A 922 -48.24 -50.77 31.69
N GLN A 923 -48.74 -51.53 30.73
CA GLN A 923 -49.38 -52.84 30.88
C GLN A 923 -49.78 -53.36 29.51
N ASP A 924 -49.02 -54.30 28.96
CA ASP A 924 -49.54 -55.56 28.41
C ASP A 924 -48.41 -56.39 27.81
N VAL A 925 -48.01 -57.43 28.56
CA VAL A 925 -47.42 -58.64 27.99
C VAL A 925 -48.29 -59.81 28.45
N PRO A 926 -48.79 -60.64 27.51
CA PRO A 926 -49.12 -62.03 27.81
C PRO A 926 -48.15 -63.00 27.12
N SER A 927 -47.24 -63.55 27.92
CA SER A 927 -46.99 -64.98 28.18
C SER A 927 -47.19 -66.03 27.07
N SER A 928 -46.18 -66.90 26.81
CA SER A 928 -46.11 -68.26 27.41
C SER A 928 -45.13 -69.27 26.72
N ARG A 929 -44.17 -69.73 27.54
CA ARG A 929 -43.61 -71.11 27.76
C ARG A 929 -42.87 -71.94 26.69
N ALA A 930 -41.61 -72.29 27.06
CA ALA A 930 -41.01 -73.62 27.36
C ALA A 930 -39.56 -73.68 26.81
N ALA A 931 -38.50 -74.08 27.52
CA ALA A 931 -38.31 -75.24 28.39
C ALA A 931 -37.23 -75.01 29.49
N GLN A 932 -37.28 -75.86 30.54
CA GLN A 932 -36.44 -75.90 31.75
C GLN A 932 -35.01 -76.46 31.54
N PRO A 933 -34.12 -76.29 32.54
CA PRO A 933 -33.43 -77.43 33.18
C PRO A 933 -33.49 -77.33 34.76
N PRO A 934 -32.97 -78.29 35.56
CA PRO A 934 -33.69 -79.00 36.65
C PRO A 934 -33.53 -78.39 38.06
N PRO A 935 -34.26 -78.92 39.08
CA PRO A 935 -34.42 -78.31 40.40
C PRO A 935 -33.35 -78.74 41.44
N PRO A 936 -33.32 -78.09 42.61
CA PRO A 936 -32.35 -78.37 43.68
C PRO A 936 -32.84 -79.49 44.61
N THR A 937 -31.89 -80.29 45.11
CA THR A 937 -32.09 -81.14 46.28
C THR A 937 -31.45 -80.53 47.52
N GLU A 938 -32.27 -80.54 48.56
CA GLU A 938 -32.04 -80.26 49.95
C GLU A 938 -30.84 -80.98 50.62
N ILE A 939 -30.35 -80.33 51.68
CA ILE A 939 -29.97 -80.92 52.99
C ILE A 939 -28.55 -81.52 53.20
N HIS A 940 -28.00 -81.02 54.32
CA HIS A 940 -27.07 -81.60 55.30
C HIS A 940 -25.54 -81.41 55.17
N ARG A 941 -25.02 -80.80 56.26
CA ARG A 941 -23.89 -81.22 57.11
C ARG A 941 -22.61 -81.57 56.32
N ARG A 942 -21.52 -80.82 56.47
CA ARG A 942 -20.77 -80.55 57.70
C ARG A 942 -19.79 -79.43 57.45
#